data_AF-A0A3S0D376-F1
#
_entry.id   AF-A0A3S0D376-F1
#
_cell.length_a   1.000
_cell.length_b   1.000
_cell.length_c   1.000
_cell.angle_alpha   90.00
_cell.angle_beta   90.00
_cell.angle_gamma   90.00
#
_symmetry.space_group_name_H-M   'P 1'
#
loop_
_entity.id
_entity.type
_entity.pdbx_description
1 polymer ?
#
loop_
_entity_poly.entity_id
_entity_poly.type
_entity_poly.pdbx_seq_one_letter_code
_entity_poly.pdbx_strand_id
1 'polypeptide(L)'
;MKRFDVMANFRIFVEKLTEFNVEARQLLNNINHNLHLNLTSLRIINIYDVFGISQMELEKAKYVVFAEPVVDNVVVGQLEIIHNKWFAVEPLTGQYDQRADSAEQALKLLGITNNNLTITTGKLIIIDDEINATQLAQIQNYYLNPLENRIKNLAVLEFIPQIVDRSHVPVYNGFRDFNETKLQQFRREHGLAMTDADLLCIQAYFKDSELRDPTETEIRVLDTYWSDHCRHTTFETYLNEISFADGEFKSAFEQVFNHYQQVRSQYYGERLAKKPITLMDLATICGKDLRKQGKLANVEISDEINACSLIIDIQVDGKPQKWSLQFKNETHNHPTEIEPYGGASTCVGGAIRDPLSGRSYVYQAMRISGAANPLEEIKDTLKGKLPQRTITTKAAHGFSSYGNQIGLATTYVREIYHAGYKAKRMEVGVVVAAAPFANIRREQPIAGDVIILVGGRTGRDGCGGATGSSKEHDINSAATCSAEVQKGNPVTERKIQRLFRNSELTRLIKKCNDFGAGGVSVAIGELADGVLINLDRVPTKYVGLTGTELAISESQERMAVIVAAADADKFIALADNENLEAVKVADVTKEQRMTMVYHGDKIVDLSREFLNTNGAKSYAQIVVSSPLRSNKPQSILTTTDFITGYRQLVDNLNCCSQQGLIDNFDATIGTSTLLMPFGGKYQLTPVQVSAQLLPVEGLTDSCSLASYGYDADLASWSPFHGAYYAVIDSIAKIVACGGDYREIRFSFQEYFERLGQNPEKW
;
A
#
# COMPACT_ATOMS: atom_id res chain seq x y z
N MET A 1 -44.36 -7.19 33.63
CA MET A 1 -43.63 -5.95 33.95
C MET A 1 -42.26 -6.04 33.28
N LYS A 2 -42.12 -5.52 32.05
CA LYS A 2 -40.82 -5.51 31.35
C LYS A 2 -39.92 -4.50 32.08
N ARG A 3 -38.91 -4.98 32.80
CA ARG A 3 -37.83 -4.11 33.27
C ARG A 3 -37.19 -3.54 31.99
N PHE A 4 -37.23 -2.23 31.83
CA PHE A 4 -36.43 -1.56 30.81
C PHE A 4 -34.98 -1.83 31.18
N ASP A 5 -34.29 -2.64 30.38
CA ASP A 5 -32.87 -2.90 30.58
C ASP A 5 -32.14 -1.59 30.31
N VAL A 6 -31.53 -1.01 31.35
CA VAL A 6 -30.90 0.30 31.26
C VAL A 6 -29.58 0.11 30.55
N MET A 7 -29.41 0.79 29.42
CA MET A 7 -28.14 0.82 28.69
C MET A 7 -27.07 1.46 29.56
N ALA A 8 -25.91 0.82 29.66
CA ALA A 8 -24.80 1.26 30.49
C ALA A 8 -23.46 1.13 29.74
N ASN A 9 -22.41 1.65 30.35
CA ASN A 9 -21.04 1.54 29.86
C ASN A 9 -20.26 0.58 30.75
N PHE A 10 -19.52 -0.34 30.14
CA PHE A 10 -18.76 -1.35 30.86
C PHE A 10 -17.32 -1.37 30.40
N ARG A 11 -16.40 -1.63 31.33
CA ARG A 11 -15.02 -1.99 31.04
C ARG A 11 -14.80 -3.46 31.34
N ILE A 12 -14.18 -4.18 30.41
CA ILE A 12 -13.87 -5.60 30.54
C ILE A 12 -12.35 -5.75 30.41
N PHE A 13 -11.75 -6.46 31.34
CA PHE A 13 -10.35 -6.85 31.34
C PHE A 13 -10.26 -8.34 31.04
N VAL A 14 -9.46 -8.70 30.03
CA VAL A 14 -9.29 -10.08 29.56
C VAL A 14 -7.81 -10.41 29.54
N GLU A 15 -7.40 -11.35 30.37
CA GLU A 15 -6.01 -11.78 30.54
C GLU A 15 -5.86 -13.25 30.18
N LYS A 16 -4.87 -13.58 29.34
CA LYS A 16 -4.54 -14.99 29.05
C LYS A 16 -3.99 -15.66 30.31
N LEU A 17 -4.46 -16.89 30.58
CA LEU A 17 -3.89 -17.77 31.60
C LEU A 17 -2.39 -17.99 31.35
N THR A 18 -1.65 -18.24 32.43
CA THR A 18 -0.18 -18.31 32.42
C THR A 18 0.37 -19.31 31.40
N GLU A 19 -0.31 -20.42 31.14
CA GLU A 19 0.15 -21.40 30.16
C GLU A 19 0.02 -20.91 28.71
N PHE A 20 -0.88 -19.95 28.45
CA PHE A 20 -1.26 -19.48 27.11
C PHE A 20 -0.78 -18.05 26.79
N ASN A 21 -0.14 -17.36 27.74
CA ASN A 21 0.29 -15.96 27.60
C ASN A 21 1.54 -15.75 26.72
N VAL A 22 1.59 -16.36 25.52
CA VAL A 22 2.74 -16.31 24.60
C VAL A 22 3.18 -14.88 24.29
N GLU A 23 2.22 -13.96 24.08
CA GLU A 23 2.50 -12.55 23.81
C GLU A 23 3.28 -11.88 24.95
N ALA A 24 2.87 -12.12 26.20
CA ALA A 24 3.51 -11.56 27.38
C ALA A 24 4.95 -12.07 27.53
N ARG A 25 5.17 -13.37 27.30
CA ARG A 25 6.51 -13.99 27.31
C ARG A 25 7.42 -13.46 26.21
N GLN A 26 6.90 -13.27 25.00
CA GLN A 26 7.65 -12.68 23.89
C GLN A 26 8.03 -11.23 24.18
N LEU A 27 7.10 -10.42 24.70
CA LEU A 27 7.37 -9.03 25.06
C LEU A 27 8.41 -8.94 26.19
N LEU A 28 8.30 -9.80 27.21
CA LEU A 28 9.28 -9.89 28.31
C LEU A 28 10.70 -10.17 27.76
N ASN A 29 10.84 -11.18 26.91
CA ASN A 29 12.12 -11.54 26.31
C ASN A 29 12.68 -10.40 25.45
N ASN A 30 11.83 -9.74 24.66
CA ASN A 30 12.23 -8.60 23.84
C ASN A 30 12.69 -7.43 24.69
N ILE A 31 11.98 -7.09 25.77
CA ILE A 31 12.35 -6.01 26.69
C ILE A 31 13.70 -6.31 27.34
N ASN A 32 13.87 -7.51 27.89
CA ASN A 32 15.13 -7.90 28.56
C ASN A 32 16.31 -7.86 27.59
N HIS A 33 16.13 -8.39 26.39
CA HIS A 33 17.19 -8.40 25.38
C HIS A 33 17.55 -7.00 24.88
N ASN A 34 16.54 -6.19 24.54
CA ASN A 34 16.73 -4.89 23.87
C ASN A 34 17.06 -3.75 24.83
N LEU A 35 16.53 -3.78 26.06
CA LEU A 35 16.77 -2.75 27.08
C LEU A 35 17.82 -3.18 28.11
N HIS A 36 18.40 -4.38 27.96
CA HIS A 36 19.35 -4.98 28.90
C HIS A 36 18.81 -5.01 30.34
N LEU A 37 17.55 -5.40 30.48
CA LEU A 37 16.87 -5.59 31.76
C LEU A 37 16.81 -7.07 32.13
N ASN A 38 16.52 -7.35 33.40
CA ASN A 38 16.40 -8.71 33.95
C ASN A 38 15.03 -8.92 34.61
N LEU A 39 13.96 -8.51 33.92
CA LEU A 39 12.60 -8.73 34.38
C LEU A 39 12.30 -10.23 34.40
N THR A 40 11.66 -10.70 35.46
CA THR A 40 11.24 -12.09 35.63
C THR A 40 9.79 -12.31 35.20
N SER A 41 8.97 -11.25 35.21
CA SER A 41 7.54 -11.35 34.94
C SER A 41 6.96 -10.10 34.29
N LEU A 42 6.01 -10.31 33.38
CA LEU A 42 5.24 -9.27 32.72
C LEU A 42 3.87 -9.83 32.38
N ARG A 43 2.83 -9.04 32.60
CA ARG A 43 1.44 -9.39 32.27
C ARG A 43 0.89 -8.43 31.23
N ILE A 44 0.07 -8.97 30.32
CA ILE A 44 -0.64 -8.22 29.29
C ILE A 44 -2.13 -8.51 29.45
N ILE A 45 -2.92 -7.45 29.61
CA ILE A 45 -4.36 -7.54 29.79
C ILE A 45 -5.03 -6.73 28.69
N ASN A 46 -5.91 -7.36 27.92
CA ASN A 46 -6.73 -6.68 26.92
C ASN A 46 -7.87 -5.94 27.63
N ILE A 47 -8.12 -4.70 27.21
CA ILE A 47 -9.20 -3.86 27.72
C ILE A 47 -10.24 -3.70 26.62
N TYR A 48 -11.51 -3.90 26.96
CA TYR A 48 -12.66 -3.55 26.14
C TYR A 48 -13.52 -2.54 26.89
N ASP A 49 -13.70 -1.35 26.34
CA ASP A 49 -14.68 -0.38 26.81
C ASP A 49 -15.89 -0.48 25.88
N VAL A 50 -17.01 -0.95 26.43
CA VAL A 50 -18.25 -1.23 25.69
C VAL A 50 -19.28 -0.20 26.12
N PHE A 51 -19.74 0.62 25.18
CA PHE A 51 -20.70 1.70 25.38
C PHE A 51 -22.06 1.31 24.80
N GLY A 52 -23.15 1.66 25.49
CA GLY A 52 -24.50 1.48 24.94
C GLY A 52 -25.00 0.02 24.88
N ILE A 53 -24.53 -0.83 25.79
CA ILE A 53 -24.96 -2.24 25.92
C ILE A 53 -25.76 -2.43 27.21
N SER A 54 -26.73 -3.35 27.20
CA SER A 54 -27.44 -3.75 28.43
C SER A 54 -26.66 -4.81 29.22
N GLN A 55 -26.95 -4.94 30.52
CA GLN A 55 -26.30 -5.98 31.35
C GLN A 55 -26.60 -7.38 30.81
N MET A 56 -27.83 -7.65 30.35
CA MET A 56 -28.21 -8.95 29.84
C MET A 56 -27.47 -9.29 28.53
N GLU A 57 -27.32 -8.32 27.63
CA GLU A 57 -26.56 -8.47 26.39
C GLU A 57 -25.06 -8.70 26.68
N LEU A 58 -24.49 -7.98 27.66
CA LEU A 58 -23.12 -8.14 28.09
C LEU A 58 -22.86 -9.57 28.60
N GLU A 59 -23.71 -10.08 29.49
CA GLU A 59 -23.56 -11.46 30.02
C GLU A 59 -23.65 -12.50 28.90
N LYS A 60 -24.53 -12.30 27.91
CA LYS A 60 -24.62 -13.17 26.72
C LYS A 60 -23.35 -13.14 25.87
N ALA A 61 -22.71 -11.97 25.75
CA ALA A 61 -21.53 -11.78 24.91
C ALA A 61 -20.21 -12.10 25.60
N LYS A 62 -20.14 -12.06 26.94
CA LYS A 62 -18.91 -12.14 27.75
C LYS A 62 -17.95 -13.25 27.31
N TYR A 63 -18.46 -14.48 27.18
CA TYR A 63 -17.67 -15.66 26.84
C TYR A 63 -17.82 -16.14 25.40
N VAL A 64 -18.47 -15.33 24.56
CA VAL A 64 -18.68 -15.62 23.14
C VAL A 64 -17.89 -14.64 22.26
N VAL A 65 -17.76 -13.39 22.71
CA VAL A 65 -17.11 -12.31 21.97
C VAL A 65 -15.81 -11.87 22.62
N PHE A 66 -15.84 -11.61 23.93
CA PHE A 66 -14.74 -10.90 24.58
C PHE A 66 -13.64 -11.82 25.12
N ALA A 67 -14.00 -13.04 25.52
CA ALA A 67 -13.08 -13.95 26.18
C ALA A 67 -13.44 -15.42 25.96
N GLU A 68 -12.43 -16.27 26.05
CA GLU A 68 -12.59 -17.72 25.96
C GLU A 68 -12.35 -18.37 27.34
N PRO A 69 -13.37 -19.01 27.96
CA PRO A 69 -13.31 -19.48 29.35
C PRO A 69 -12.14 -20.43 29.68
N VAL A 70 -11.66 -21.18 28.70
CA VAL A 70 -10.61 -22.19 28.89
C VAL A 70 -9.19 -21.61 28.89
N VAL A 71 -9.02 -20.39 28.38
CA VAL A 71 -7.69 -19.76 28.20
C VAL A 71 -7.61 -18.35 28.77
N ASP A 72 -8.73 -17.74 29.15
CA ASP A 72 -8.81 -16.35 29.61
C ASP A 72 -9.41 -16.21 31.01
N ASN A 73 -8.80 -15.34 31.81
CA ASN A 73 -9.40 -14.72 32.98
C ASN A 73 -10.13 -13.44 32.57
N VAL A 74 -11.32 -13.22 33.13
CA VAL A 74 -12.17 -12.06 32.80
C VAL A 74 -12.62 -11.33 34.04
N VAL A 75 -12.40 -10.02 34.07
CA VAL A 75 -12.90 -9.11 35.11
C VAL A 75 -13.72 -8.01 34.46
N VAL A 76 -14.93 -7.77 34.94
CA VAL A 76 -15.81 -6.68 34.47
C VAL A 76 -15.86 -5.59 35.54
N GLY A 77 -15.71 -4.34 35.15
CA GLY A 77 -15.73 -3.18 36.04
C GLY A 77 -14.33 -2.72 36.44
N GLN A 78 -13.97 -2.87 37.71
CA GLN A 78 -12.67 -2.45 38.23
C GLN A 78 -11.74 -3.66 38.41
N LEU A 79 -10.50 -3.52 37.95
CA LEU A 79 -9.44 -4.49 38.18
C LEU A 79 -8.60 -4.03 39.39
N GLU A 80 -8.47 -4.89 40.40
CA GLU A 80 -7.54 -4.63 41.51
C GLU A 80 -6.09 -4.83 41.01
N ILE A 81 -5.33 -3.72 40.97
CA ILE A 81 -3.92 -3.74 40.59
C ILE A 81 -3.10 -3.58 41.88
N ILE A 82 -2.51 -4.69 42.34
CA ILE A 82 -1.79 -4.76 43.62
C ILE A 82 -0.38 -4.14 43.51
N HIS A 83 0.17 -4.03 42.29
CA HIS A 83 1.51 -3.50 42.03
C HIS A 83 1.49 -2.09 41.39
N ASN A 84 2.37 -1.19 41.85
CA ASN A 84 2.36 0.23 41.46
C ASN A 84 3.04 0.55 40.11
N LYS A 85 3.42 -0.44 39.30
CA LYS A 85 4.21 -0.26 38.07
C LYS A 85 3.47 -0.84 36.86
N TRP A 86 2.57 -0.02 36.31
CA TRP A 86 1.79 -0.37 35.14
C TRP A 86 1.60 0.86 34.25
N PHE A 87 1.27 0.61 32.99
CA PHE A 87 0.75 1.64 32.10
C PHE A 87 -0.28 0.99 31.17
N ALA A 88 -1.28 1.76 30.77
CA ALA A 88 -2.28 1.34 29.81
C ALA A 88 -2.13 2.15 28.53
N VAL A 89 -2.34 1.50 27.39
CA VAL A 89 -2.38 2.14 26.08
C VAL A 89 -3.72 1.89 25.40
N GLU A 90 -4.09 2.79 24.50
CA GLU A 90 -5.21 2.61 23.58
C GLU A 90 -4.85 3.18 22.21
N PRO A 91 -5.47 2.68 21.12
CA PRO A 91 -5.31 3.27 19.81
C PRO A 91 -5.66 4.77 19.79
N LEU A 92 -4.98 5.55 18.96
CA LEU A 92 -5.33 6.93 18.70
C LEU A 92 -6.72 7.04 18.06
N THR A 93 -7.43 8.12 18.35
CA THR A 93 -8.74 8.39 17.74
C THR A 93 -8.61 8.46 16.22
N GLY A 94 -9.39 7.64 15.50
CA GLY A 94 -9.42 7.59 14.03
C GLY A 94 -8.55 6.49 13.41
N GLN A 95 -7.67 5.85 14.17
CA GLN A 95 -6.97 4.64 13.74
C GLN A 95 -7.91 3.44 13.70
N TYR A 96 -7.69 2.52 12.75
CA TYR A 96 -8.49 1.30 12.67
C TYR A 96 -8.16 0.34 13.83
N ASP A 97 -9.11 0.16 14.73
CA ASP A 97 -9.05 -0.82 15.82
C ASP A 97 -9.71 -2.13 15.37
N GLN A 98 -8.90 -3.03 14.82
CA GLN A 98 -9.36 -4.34 14.35
C GLN A 98 -10.05 -5.17 15.45
N ARG A 99 -9.60 -5.05 16.71
CA ARG A 99 -10.16 -5.81 17.83
C ARG A 99 -11.53 -5.28 18.22
N ALA A 100 -11.70 -3.96 18.23
CA ALA A 100 -13.02 -3.33 18.41
C ALA A 100 -13.98 -3.73 17.28
N ASP A 101 -13.56 -3.57 16.03
CA ASP A 101 -14.40 -3.88 14.86
C ASP A 101 -14.85 -5.36 14.85
N SER A 102 -13.92 -6.29 15.11
CA SER A 102 -14.24 -7.72 15.21
C SER A 102 -15.25 -8.01 16.32
N ALA A 103 -15.10 -7.36 17.49
CA ALA A 103 -16.01 -7.53 18.61
C ALA A 103 -17.40 -6.96 18.27
N GLU A 104 -17.48 -5.79 17.63
CA GLU A 104 -18.76 -5.19 17.21
C GLU A 104 -19.47 -6.06 16.17
N GLN A 105 -18.75 -6.59 15.19
CA GLN A 105 -19.31 -7.53 14.21
C GLN A 105 -19.85 -8.80 14.88
N ALA A 106 -19.10 -9.37 15.83
CA ALA A 106 -19.53 -10.54 16.58
C ALA A 106 -20.79 -10.27 17.43
N LEU A 107 -20.90 -9.09 18.05
CA LEU A 107 -22.11 -8.69 18.76
C LEU A 107 -23.33 -8.58 17.83
N LYS A 108 -23.16 -8.01 16.63
CA LYS A 108 -24.23 -7.94 15.62
C LYS A 108 -24.72 -9.34 15.23
N LEU A 109 -23.80 -10.31 15.06
CA LEU A 109 -24.14 -11.71 14.79
C LEU A 109 -24.92 -12.37 15.94
N LEU A 110 -24.75 -11.91 17.18
CA LEU A 110 -25.53 -12.37 18.34
C LEU A 110 -26.91 -11.71 18.46
N GLY A 111 -27.30 -10.87 17.48
CA GLY A 111 -28.54 -10.11 17.48
C GLY A 111 -28.50 -8.83 18.32
N ILE A 112 -27.31 -8.40 18.75
CA ILE A 112 -27.12 -7.17 19.53
C ILE A 112 -26.84 -6.05 18.53
N THR A 113 -27.92 -5.43 18.03
CA THR A 113 -27.87 -4.46 16.92
C THR A 113 -28.26 -3.04 17.34
N ASN A 114 -27.96 -2.66 18.60
CA ASN A 114 -28.24 -1.30 19.05
C ASN A 114 -27.37 -0.29 18.29
N ASN A 115 -28.00 0.74 17.70
CA ASN A 115 -27.32 1.77 16.93
C ASN A 115 -26.36 2.64 17.77
N ASN A 116 -26.48 2.61 19.10
CA ASN A 116 -25.60 3.33 20.03
C ASN A 116 -24.48 2.44 20.62
N LEU A 117 -24.34 1.20 20.16
CA LEU A 117 -23.28 0.30 20.60
C LEU A 117 -21.95 0.74 19.98
N THR A 118 -20.94 0.93 20.82
CA THR A 118 -19.58 1.25 20.37
C THR A 118 -18.56 0.57 21.28
N ILE A 119 -17.48 0.07 20.70
CA ILE A 119 -16.38 -0.54 21.44
C ILE A 119 -15.10 0.23 21.17
N THR A 120 -14.33 0.48 22.23
CA THR A 120 -12.90 0.83 22.10
C THR A 120 -12.06 -0.19 22.84
N THR A 121 -10.84 -0.42 22.36
CA THR A 121 -9.94 -1.37 23.02
C THR A 121 -8.65 -0.71 23.53
N GLY A 122 -7.92 -1.44 24.36
CA GLY A 122 -6.61 -1.06 24.84
C GLY A 122 -5.84 -2.24 25.39
N LYS A 123 -4.61 -1.99 25.81
CA LYS A 123 -3.79 -2.97 26.52
C LYS A 123 -3.22 -2.38 27.80
N LEU A 124 -3.33 -3.12 28.89
CA LEU A 124 -2.70 -2.82 30.17
C LEU A 124 -1.48 -3.73 30.34
N ILE A 125 -0.33 -3.10 30.56
CA ILE A 125 0.94 -3.77 30.82
C ILE A 125 1.24 -3.62 32.31
N ILE A 126 1.41 -4.75 32.99
CA ILE A 126 1.77 -4.81 34.42
C ILE A 126 3.13 -5.48 34.55
N ILE A 127 4.00 -4.86 35.34
CA ILE A 127 5.33 -5.38 35.64
C ILE A 127 5.34 -5.71 37.13
N ASP A 128 5.47 -6.99 37.47
CA ASP A 128 5.44 -7.43 38.87
C ASP A 128 6.84 -7.33 39.53
N ASP A 129 7.91 -7.19 38.75
CA ASP A 129 9.26 -6.93 39.25
C ASP A 129 9.43 -5.52 39.83
N GLU A 130 10.30 -5.38 40.84
CA GLU A 130 10.69 -4.07 41.35
C GLU A 130 11.53 -3.30 40.34
N ILE A 131 10.92 -2.28 39.73
CA ILE A 131 11.59 -1.37 38.80
C ILE A 131 11.47 0.09 39.26
N ASN A 132 12.50 0.89 38.96
CA ASN A 132 12.48 2.32 39.21
C ASN A 132 11.70 3.10 38.13
N ALA A 133 11.44 4.39 38.37
CA ALA A 133 10.67 5.22 37.44
C ALA A 133 11.34 5.37 36.07
N THR A 134 12.68 5.40 36.02
CA THR A 134 13.44 5.50 34.78
C THR A 134 13.28 4.23 33.93
N GLN A 135 13.36 3.06 34.56
CA GLN A 135 13.14 1.77 33.89
C GLN A 135 11.71 1.64 33.38
N LEU A 136 10.71 2.03 34.17
CA LEU A 136 9.31 2.04 33.72
C LEU A 136 9.13 2.96 32.51
N ALA A 137 9.73 4.15 32.52
CA ALA A 137 9.69 5.07 31.38
C ALA A 137 10.39 4.49 30.14
N GLN A 138 11.51 3.78 30.30
CA GLN A 138 12.18 3.09 29.19
C GLN A 138 11.31 2.01 28.57
N ILE A 139 10.65 1.19 29.40
CA ILE A 139 9.73 0.14 28.93
C ILE A 139 8.52 0.77 28.25
N GLN A 140 7.94 1.80 28.85
CA GLN A 140 6.82 2.53 28.27
C GLN A 140 7.20 3.13 26.92
N ASN A 141 8.35 3.77 26.78
CA ASN A 141 8.81 4.35 25.51
C ASN A 141 9.15 3.28 24.46
N TYR A 142 9.62 2.11 24.89
CA TYR A 142 9.87 0.98 23.99
C TYR A 142 8.57 0.39 23.43
N TYR A 143 7.53 0.29 24.29
CA TYR A 143 6.24 -0.29 23.93
C TYR A 143 5.32 0.70 23.22
N LEU A 144 5.25 1.94 23.70
CA LEU A 144 4.38 2.98 23.16
C LEU A 144 4.89 3.41 21.80
N ASN A 145 4.18 2.99 20.75
CA ASN A 145 4.29 3.66 19.47
C ASN A 145 3.38 4.91 19.50
N PRO A 146 3.93 6.14 19.64
CA PRO A 146 3.12 7.35 19.76
C PRO A 146 2.32 7.67 18.49
N LEU A 147 2.63 6.99 17.39
CA LEU A 147 1.96 7.11 16.09
C LEU A 147 0.65 6.32 16.02
N GLU A 148 0.55 5.27 16.84
CA GLU A 148 -0.59 4.35 16.83
C GLU A 148 -1.40 4.43 18.12
N ASN A 149 -0.71 4.64 19.25
CA ASN A 149 -1.28 4.50 20.56
C ASN A 149 -1.00 5.74 21.41
N ARG A 150 -1.92 6.03 22.31
CA ARG A 150 -1.72 6.96 23.42
C ARG A 150 -1.85 6.22 24.75
N ILE A 151 -1.39 6.88 25.81
CA ILE A 151 -1.64 6.40 27.16
C ILE A 151 -3.14 6.47 27.45
N LYS A 152 -3.72 5.34 27.85
CA LYS A 152 -5.13 5.23 28.24
C LYS A 152 -5.28 5.64 29.70
N ASN A 153 -6.21 6.55 29.95
CA ASN A 153 -6.60 6.89 31.32
C ASN A 153 -7.67 5.92 31.83
N LEU A 154 -7.28 4.98 32.69
CA LEU A 154 -8.22 4.01 33.26
C LEU A 154 -9.25 4.62 34.23
N ALA A 155 -9.09 5.88 34.66
CA ALA A 155 -10.10 6.56 35.47
C ALA A 155 -11.29 7.09 34.65
N VAL A 156 -11.16 7.18 33.32
CA VAL A 156 -12.19 7.71 32.41
C VAL A 156 -12.84 6.55 31.65
N LEU A 157 -14.17 6.49 31.67
CA LEU A 157 -14.99 5.56 30.89
C LEU A 157 -16.09 6.35 30.17
N GLU A 158 -15.67 7.20 29.24
CA GLU A 158 -16.55 8.06 28.46
C GLU A 158 -16.18 7.96 26.98
N PHE A 159 -17.21 7.92 26.14
CA PHE A 159 -17.06 8.08 24.70
C PHE A 159 -17.35 9.55 24.37
N ILE A 160 -16.35 10.28 23.87
CA ILE A 160 -16.52 11.67 23.43
C ILE A 160 -16.83 11.64 21.94
N PRO A 161 -18.08 11.93 21.52
CA PRO A 161 -18.40 12.02 20.09
C PRO A 161 -17.59 13.16 19.47
N GLN A 162 -17.04 12.94 18.28
CA GLN A 162 -16.34 14.00 17.55
C GLN A 162 -17.33 15.12 17.19
N ILE A 163 -16.90 16.37 17.38
CA ILE A 163 -17.67 17.54 16.96
C ILE A 163 -17.70 17.54 15.43
N VAL A 164 -18.90 17.65 14.86
CA VAL A 164 -19.07 17.80 13.42
C VAL A 164 -18.55 19.18 13.02
N ASP A 165 -17.37 19.24 12.41
CA ASP A 165 -16.96 20.44 11.71
C ASP A 165 -17.81 20.57 10.44
N ARG A 166 -18.61 21.64 10.39
CA ARG A 166 -19.43 22.02 9.22
C ARG A 166 -18.87 23.28 8.56
N SER A 167 -17.59 23.56 8.76
CA SER A 167 -16.93 24.69 8.12
C SER A 167 -17.02 24.57 6.60
N HIS A 168 -17.31 25.70 5.95
CA HIS A 168 -17.22 25.81 4.51
C HIS A 168 -15.74 25.73 4.10
N VAL A 169 -15.48 25.12 2.94
CA VAL A 169 -14.13 25.10 2.36
C VAL A 169 -13.71 26.53 2.01
N PRO A 170 -12.55 27.02 2.50
CA PRO A 170 -12.13 28.38 2.25
C PRO A 170 -11.75 28.61 0.77
N VAL A 171 -11.92 29.85 0.32
CA VAL A 171 -11.45 30.35 -0.98
C VAL A 171 -10.18 31.16 -0.75
N TYR A 172 -9.15 30.94 -1.56
CA TYR A 172 -7.90 31.70 -1.49
C TYR A 172 -8.03 33.04 -2.20
N ASN A 173 -8.72 33.99 -1.56
CA ASN A 173 -8.98 35.31 -2.11
C ASN A 173 -7.70 36.05 -2.51
N GLY A 174 -7.69 36.60 -3.72
CA GLY A 174 -6.57 37.34 -4.31
C GLY A 174 -5.47 36.47 -4.89
N PHE A 175 -5.63 35.14 -4.93
CA PHE A 175 -4.63 34.21 -5.49
C PHE A 175 -4.22 34.57 -6.92
N ARG A 176 -5.17 35.01 -7.75
CA ARG A 176 -4.94 35.45 -9.14
C ARG A 176 -3.96 36.62 -9.30
N ASP A 177 -3.80 37.41 -8.23
CA ASP A 177 -3.02 38.64 -8.22
C ASP A 177 -1.74 38.51 -7.38
N PHE A 178 -1.44 37.32 -6.84
CA PHE A 178 -0.20 37.09 -6.12
C PHE A 178 0.98 37.29 -7.06
N ASN A 179 1.97 38.06 -6.62
CA ASN A 179 3.27 38.09 -7.28
C ASN A 179 4.06 36.81 -6.99
N GLU A 180 5.16 36.61 -7.70
CA GLU A 180 5.98 35.40 -7.60
C GLU A 180 6.46 35.12 -6.17
N THR A 181 6.91 36.14 -5.43
CA THR A 181 7.33 36.00 -4.03
C THR A 181 6.18 35.51 -3.14
N LYS A 182 4.97 36.04 -3.34
CA LYS A 182 3.79 35.64 -2.56
C LYS A 182 3.32 34.22 -2.92
N LEU A 183 3.44 33.79 -4.17
CA LEU A 183 3.18 32.40 -4.57
C LEU A 183 4.17 31.42 -3.92
N GLN A 184 5.46 31.76 -3.92
CA GLN A 184 6.47 30.94 -3.25
C GLN A 184 6.22 30.84 -1.73
N GLN A 185 5.81 31.94 -1.10
CA GLN A 185 5.43 31.94 0.31
C GLN A 185 4.18 31.07 0.54
N PHE A 186 3.13 31.25 -0.26
CA PHE A 186 1.90 30.46 -0.20
C PHE A 186 2.17 28.96 -0.30
N ARG A 187 3.01 28.54 -1.26
CA ARG A 187 3.42 27.15 -1.44
C ARG A 187 4.05 26.57 -0.18
N ARG A 188 4.96 27.31 0.46
CA ARG A 188 5.66 26.87 1.69
C ARG A 188 4.71 26.83 2.89
N GLU A 189 3.89 27.85 3.07
CA GLU A 189 2.92 27.95 4.17
C GLU A 189 1.89 26.82 4.12
N HIS A 190 1.50 26.38 2.92
CA HIS A 190 0.52 25.31 2.74
C HIS A 190 1.15 23.93 2.53
N GLY A 191 2.48 23.86 2.51
CA GLY A 191 3.25 22.63 2.38
C GLY A 191 2.95 21.87 1.08
N LEU A 192 2.78 22.57 -0.05
CA LEU A 192 2.46 21.95 -1.34
C LEU A 192 3.71 21.27 -1.94
N ALA A 193 3.54 20.08 -2.52
CA ALA A 193 4.63 19.33 -3.14
C ALA A 193 4.97 19.78 -4.56
N MET A 194 3.99 20.33 -5.30
CA MET A 194 4.17 20.86 -6.65
C MET A 194 5.30 21.90 -6.73
N THR A 195 5.82 22.15 -7.92
CA THR A 195 6.87 23.15 -8.14
C THR A 195 6.32 24.58 -8.19
N ASP A 196 7.19 25.58 -8.09
CA ASP A 196 6.78 26.99 -8.27
C ASP A 196 6.23 27.25 -9.69
N ALA A 197 6.76 26.53 -10.69
CA ALA A 197 6.30 26.61 -12.07
C ALA A 197 4.90 25.99 -12.25
N ASP A 198 4.61 24.89 -11.55
CA ASP A 198 3.26 24.30 -11.53
C ASP A 198 2.26 25.29 -10.90
N LEU A 199 2.62 25.92 -9.77
CA LEU A 199 1.74 26.88 -9.10
C LEU A 199 1.46 28.12 -9.97
N LEU A 200 2.44 28.58 -10.75
CA LEU A 200 2.24 29.63 -11.75
C LEU A 200 1.28 29.21 -12.87
N CYS A 201 1.36 27.96 -13.33
CA CYS A 201 0.42 27.41 -14.31
C CYS A 201 -1.02 27.38 -13.75
N ILE A 202 -1.17 26.99 -12.49
CA ILE A 202 -2.45 27.02 -11.77
C ILE A 202 -2.97 28.45 -11.66
N GLN A 203 -2.14 29.41 -11.26
CA GLN A 203 -2.53 30.81 -11.19
C GLN A 203 -3.01 31.33 -12.55
N ALA A 204 -2.28 31.05 -13.63
CA ALA A 204 -2.68 31.46 -14.98
C ALA A 204 -4.03 30.86 -15.38
N TYR A 205 -4.28 29.58 -15.09
CA TYR A 205 -5.57 28.94 -15.35
C TYR A 205 -6.73 29.63 -14.62
N PHE A 206 -6.60 29.86 -13.32
CA PHE A 206 -7.63 30.53 -12.53
C PHE A 206 -7.81 32.01 -12.92
N LYS A 207 -6.73 32.66 -13.33
CA LYS A 207 -6.74 34.07 -13.73
C LYS A 207 -7.35 34.31 -15.10
N ASP A 208 -6.96 33.51 -16.08
CA ASP A 208 -7.20 33.76 -17.51
C ASP A 208 -8.35 32.90 -18.07
N SER A 209 -8.59 31.72 -17.49
CA SER A 209 -9.63 30.78 -17.97
C SER A 209 -10.86 30.74 -17.07
N GLU A 210 -10.69 30.47 -15.77
CA GLU A 210 -11.82 30.31 -14.84
C GLU A 210 -12.35 31.66 -14.30
N LEU A 211 -11.53 32.72 -14.40
CA LEU A 211 -11.86 34.09 -13.98
C LEU A 211 -12.30 34.21 -12.51
N ARG A 212 -11.83 33.32 -11.64
CA ARG A 212 -12.16 33.26 -10.19
C ARG A 212 -10.98 32.77 -9.38
N ASP A 213 -10.96 33.06 -8.08
CA ASP A 213 -9.98 32.47 -7.17
C ASP A 213 -10.32 30.99 -6.90
N PRO A 214 -9.30 30.14 -6.68
CA PRO A 214 -9.48 28.73 -6.35
C PRO A 214 -9.94 28.51 -4.90
N THR A 215 -10.64 27.41 -4.67
CA THR A 215 -10.86 26.90 -3.31
C THR A 215 -9.60 26.23 -2.76
N GLU A 216 -9.54 26.01 -1.46
CA GLU A 216 -8.53 25.15 -0.84
C GLU A 216 -8.52 23.75 -1.47
N THR A 217 -9.70 23.15 -1.65
CA THR A 217 -9.82 21.81 -2.21
C THR A 217 -9.25 21.73 -3.61
N GLU A 218 -9.45 22.74 -4.47
CA GLU A 218 -8.90 22.75 -5.84
C GLU A 218 -7.38 22.77 -5.85
N ILE A 219 -6.75 23.59 -5.01
CA ILE A 219 -5.29 23.61 -4.88
C ILE A 219 -4.77 22.26 -4.38
N ARG A 220 -5.44 21.65 -3.39
CA ARG A 220 -5.05 20.34 -2.84
C ARG A 220 -5.23 19.20 -3.83
N VAL A 221 -6.32 19.21 -4.59
CA VAL A 221 -6.57 18.26 -5.68
C VAL A 221 -5.48 18.38 -6.74
N LEU A 222 -5.14 19.59 -7.18
CA LEU A 222 -4.08 19.81 -8.18
C LEU A 222 -2.69 19.42 -7.64
N ASP A 223 -2.38 19.72 -6.38
CA ASP A 223 -1.13 19.28 -5.73
C ASP A 223 -0.98 17.76 -5.72
N THR A 224 -2.10 17.07 -5.56
CA THR A 224 -2.12 15.60 -5.55
C THR A 224 -2.04 15.04 -6.97
N TYR A 225 -2.89 15.53 -7.89
CA TYR A 225 -2.92 15.11 -9.29
C TYR A 225 -1.57 15.30 -10.00
N TRP A 226 -0.85 16.37 -9.67
CA TRP A 226 0.43 16.72 -10.30
C TRP A 226 1.65 16.36 -9.45
N SER A 227 1.44 15.63 -8.35
CA SER A 227 2.53 15.05 -7.56
C SER A 227 3.37 14.08 -8.41
N ASP A 228 4.64 13.89 -8.05
CA ASP A 228 5.53 12.96 -8.75
C ASP A 228 4.99 11.52 -8.76
N HIS A 229 4.27 11.14 -7.70
CA HIS A 229 3.62 9.84 -7.58
C HIS A 229 2.53 9.60 -8.64
N CYS A 230 1.70 10.60 -8.92
CA CYS A 230 0.60 10.47 -9.89
C CYS A 230 1.02 10.81 -11.33
N ARG A 231 1.90 11.79 -11.48
CA ARG A 231 2.34 12.33 -12.78
C ARG A 231 3.59 11.64 -13.33
N HIS A 232 4.35 10.93 -12.50
CA HIS A 232 5.70 10.45 -12.83
C HIS A 232 6.59 11.56 -13.39
N THR A 233 6.53 12.76 -12.80
CA THR A 233 7.24 13.97 -13.26
C THR A 233 8.73 13.73 -13.49
N THR A 234 9.37 12.97 -12.60
CA THR A 234 10.75 12.51 -12.75
C THR A 234 10.94 11.74 -14.07
N PHE A 235 10.07 10.78 -14.36
CA PHE A 235 10.17 9.98 -15.57
C PHE A 235 9.80 10.74 -16.84
N GLU A 236 8.96 11.77 -16.74
CA GLU A 236 8.56 12.66 -17.84
C GLU A 236 9.48 13.88 -18.01
N THR A 237 10.55 13.99 -17.21
CA THR A 237 11.53 15.07 -17.32
C THR A 237 12.31 14.96 -18.62
N TYR A 238 12.49 16.09 -19.29
CA TYR A 238 13.12 16.19 -20.60
C TYR A 238 14.65 16.14 -20.44
N LEU A 239 15.29 15.19 -21.09
CA LEU A 239 16.73 14.95 -21.00
C LEU A 239 17.42 15.56 -22.23
N ASN A 240 17.99 16.75 -22.07
CA ASN A 240 18.46 17.57 -23.21
C ASN A 240 19.96 17.39 -23.53
N GLU A 241 20.76 16.96 -22.55
CA GLU A 241 22.22 16.83 -22.69
C GLU A 241 22.69 15.53 -22.02
N ILE A 242 22.73 14.44 -22.78
CA ILE A 242 23.18 13.13 -22.29
C ILE A 242 24.62 12.93 -22.74
N SER A 243 25.52 12.81 -21.77
CA SER A 243 26.95 12.59 -21.98
C SER A 243 27.45 11.35 -21.24
N PHE A 244 28.55 10.75 -21.73
CA PHE A 244 29.15 9.57 -21.15
C PHE A 244 30.59 9.89 -20.71
N ALA A 245 30.82 9.78 -19.40
CA ALA A 245 32.14 10.01 -18.82
C ALA A 245 33.16 8.99 -19.34
N ASP A 246 34.42 9.40 -19.48
CA ASP A 246 35.50 8.50 -19.89
C ASP A 246 35.69 7.36 -18.88
N GLY A 247 35.89 6.15 -19.38
CA GLY A 247 36.11 4.96 -18.55
C GLY A 247 36.01 3.65 -19.32
N GLU A 248 36.29 2.54 -18.64
CA GLU A 248 36.37 1.19 -19.23
C GLU A 248 35.07 0.76 -19.94
N PHE A 249 33.91 1.22 -19.45
CA PHE A 249 32.60 0.79 -19.97
C PHE A 249 31.93 1.82 -20.90
N LYS A 250 32.56 2.97 -21.15
CA LYS A 250 31.98 4.05 -21.98
C LYS A 250 31.46 3.56 -23.32
N SER A 251 32.27 2.79 -24.06
CA SER A 251 31.89 2.28 -25.38
C SER A 251 30.65 1.38 -25.33
N ALA A 252 30.49 0.59 -24.27
CA ALA A 252 29.30 -0.25 -24.10
C ALA A 252 28.04 0.60 -23.83
N PHE A 253 28.15 1.64 -23.00
CA PHE A 253 27.03 2.55 -22.72
C PHE A 253 26.60 3.32 -23.97
N GLU A 254 27.56 3.86 -24.73
CA GLU A 254 27.30 4.54 -26.00
C GLU A 254 26.65 3.61 -27.01
N GLN A 255 27.09 2.34 -27.10
CA GLN A 255 26.48 1.36 -27.99
C GLN A 255 25.01 1.08 -27.64
N VAL A 256 24.71 0.88 -26.36
CA VAL A 256 23.32 0.65 -25.90
C VAL A 256 22.45 1.89 -26.13
N PHE A 257 22.96 3.08 -25.82
CA PHE A 257 22.23 4.31 -26.04
C PHE A 257 21.99 4.60 -27.54
N ASN A 258 22.97 4.32 -28.40
CA ASN A 258 22.80 4.42 -29.84
C ASN A 258 21.75 3.43 -30.37
N HIS A 259 21.72 2.21 -29.84
CA HIS A 259 20.66 1.25 -30.17
C HIS A 259 19.29 1.77 -29.76
N TYR A 260 19.16 2.31 -28.54
CA TYR A 260 17.93 2.98 -28.09
C TYR A 260 17.49 4.08 -29.06
N GLN A 261 18.38 4.99 -29.45
CA GLN A 261 18.07 6.06 -30.40
C GLN A 261 17.62 5.52 -31.78
N GLN A 262 18.22 4.44 -32.26
CA GLN A 262 17.80 3.79 -33.52
C GLN A 262 16.38 3.24 -33.42
N VAL A 263 16.05 2.52 -32.33
CA VAL A 263 14.70 1.98 -32.10
C VAL A 263 13.67 3.11 -32.02
N ARG A 264 13.96 4.20 -31.30
CA ARG A 264 13.09 5.39 -31.26
C ARG A 264 12.82 5.96 -32.65
N SER A 265 13.89 6.13 -33.44
CA SER A 265 13.79 6.71 -34.78
C SER A 265 12.89 5.86 -35.68
N GLN A 266 13.08 4.54 -35.65
CA GLN A 266 12.26 3.58 -36.40
C GLN A 266 10.80 3.52 -35.90
N TYR A 267 10.58 3.60 -34.60
CA TYR A 267 9.24 3.53 -34.02
C TYR A 267 8.44 4.81 -34.27
N TYR A 268 9.01 5.98 -33.94
CA TYR A 268 8.32 7.26 -34.01
C TYR A 268 8.28 7.87 -35.42
N GLY A 269 9.27 7.60 -36.28
CA GLY A 269 9.35 8.16 -37.62
C GLY A 269 9.24 9.69 -37.60
N GLU A 270 8.34 10.26 -38.38
CA GLU A 270 8.09 11.71 -38.46
C GLU A 270 7.70 12.35 -37.11
N ARG A 271 7.15 11.56 -36.18
CA ARG A 271 6.76 12.06 -34.85
C ARG A 271 7.94 12.27 -33.91
N LEU A 272 9.13 11.78 -34.26
CA LEU A 272 10.33 11.85 -33.41
C LEU A 272 10.63 13.27 -32.95
N ALA A 273 10.45 14.28 -33.82
CA ALA A 273 10.69 15.68 -33.49
C ALA A 273 9.80 16.23 -32.36
N LYS A 274 8.65 15.60 -32.10
CA LYS A 274 7.72 15.96 -31.01
C LYS A 274 7.85 15.04 -29.79
N LYS A 275 8.80 14.10 -29.80
CA LYS A 275 8.99 13.07 -28.77
C LYS A 275 10.33 13.28 -28.05
N PRO A 276 10.35 14.00 -26.92
CA PRO A 276 11.57 14.22 -26.14
C PRO A 276 12.12 12.89 -25.61
N ILE A 277 13.41 12.89 -25.27
CA ILE A 277 13.99 11.80 -24.49
C ILE A 277 13.62 12.03 -23.04
N THR A 278 12.95 11.05 -22.42
CA THR A 278 12.55 11.04 -21.01
C THR A 278 12.80 9.63 -20.47
N LEU A 279 12.90 9.44 -19.15
CA LEU A 279 13.06 8.08 -18.61
C LEU A 279 11.85 7.19 -18.94
N MET A 280 10.64 7.75 -19.01
CA MET A 280 9.44 7.02 -19.47
C MET A 280 9.59 6.52 -20.91
N ASP A 281 10.21 7.32 -21.78
CA ASP A 281 10.48 6.91 -23.15
C ASP A 281 11.50 5.76 -23.20
N LEU A 282 12.57 5.84 -22.39
CA LEU A 282 13.54 4.75 -22.23
C LEU A 282 12.85 3.46 -21.75
N ALA A 283 12.00 3.55 -20.73
CA ALA A 283 11.32 2.40 -20.12
C ALA A 283 10.33 1.72 -21.09
N THR A 284 9.66 2.49 -21.94
CA THR A 284 8.52 1.99 -22.74
C THR A 284 8.83 1.69 -24.20
N ILE A 285 9.93 2.22 -24.76
CA ILE A 285 10.19 2.12 -26.21
C ILE A 285 10.35 0.69 -26.70
N CYS A 286 11.03 -0.18 -25.94
CA CYS A 286 11.24 -1.57 -26.32
C CYS A 286 9.90 -2.32 -26.40
N GLY A 287 9.03 -2.13 -25.41
CA GLY A 287 7.69 -2.73 -25.42
C GLY A 287 6.82 -2.21 -26.58
N LYS A 288 6.90 -0.91 -26.87
CA LYS A 288 6.22 -0.28 -28.01
C LYS A 288 6.68 -0.85 -29.36
N ASP A 289 7.99 -1.01 -29.54
CA ASP A 289 8.58 -1.57 -30.76
C ASP A 289 8.25 -3.05 -30.93
N LEU A 290 8.41 -3.87 -29.88
CA LEU A 290 8.04 -5.29 -29.90
C LEU A 290 6.55 -5.48 -30.24
N ARG A 291 5.68 -4.60 -29.74
CA ARG A 291 4.25 -4.59 -30.07
C ARG A 291 4.01 -4.25 -31.54
N LYS A 292 4.67 -3.22 -32.08
CA LYS A 292 4.61 -2.86 -33.51
C LYS A 292 5.06 -4.01 -34.41
N GLN A 293 5.99 -4.83 -33.95
CA GLN A 293 6.47 -6.04 -34.64
C GLN A 293 5.54 -7.26 -34.46
N GLY A 294 4.44 -7.14 -33.70
CA GLY A 294 3.51 -8.25 -33.45
C GLY A 294 3.97 -9.29 -32.43
N LYS A 295 5.08 -9.04 -31.70
CA LYS A 295 5.66 -9.99 -30.73
C LYS A 295 4.95 -9.98 -29.37
N LEU A 296 4.00 -9.07 -29.16
CA LEU A 296 3.23 -8.90 -27.91
C LEU A 296 1.72 -8.96 -28.19
N ALA A 297 1.29 -9.84 -29.09
CA ALA A 297 -0.10 -9.91 -29.55
C ALA A 297 -1.10 -10.32 -28.46
N ASN A 298 -0.64 -10.98 -27.40
CA ASN A 298 -1.45 -11.36 -26.25
C ASN A 298 -1.55 -10.28 -25.17
N VAL A 299 -0.84 -9.16 -25.27
CA VAL A 299 -1.01 -8.05 -24.33
C VAL A 299 -2.36 -7.37 -24.58
N GLU A 300 -3.19 -7.29 -23.55
CA GLU A 300 -4.49 -6.63 -23.62
C GLU A 300 -4.30 -5.11 -23.84
N ILE A 301 -5.08 -4.53 -24.75
CA ILE A 301 -5.12 -3.08 -25.00
C ILE A 301 -6.43 -2.56 -24.43
N SER A 302 -6.33 -1.73 -23.40
CA SER A 302 -7.46 -1.16 -22.67
C SER A 302 -7.08 0.24 -22.16
N ASP A 303 -8.09 1.05 -21.86
CA ASP A 303 -7.94 2.31 -21.12
C ASP A 303 -7.86 2.08 -19.60
N GLU A 304 -8.00 0.83 -19.15
CA GLU A 304 -7.87 0.39 -17.76
C GLU A 304 -6.51 -0.34 -17.62
N ILE A 305 -5.49 0.38 -17.15
CA ILE A 305 -4.06 -0.04 -17.24
C ILE A 305 -3.42 -0.24 -15.85
N ASN A 306 -4.20 -0.43 -14.80
CA ASN A 306 -3.70 -0.52 -13.42
C ASN A 306 -2.78 -1.74 -13.23
N ALA A 307 -2.98 -2.81 -14.01
CA ALA A 307 -2.14 -3.99 -14.04
C ALA A 307 -1.80 -4.42 -15.48
N CYS A 308 -0.63 -5.04 -15.66
CA CYS A 308 -0.27 -5.63 -16.95
C CYS A 308 -1.18 -6.84 -17.21
N SER A 309 -1.93 -6.81 -18.30
CA SER A 309 -2.97 -7.80 -18.61
C SER A 309 -2.64 -8.56 -19.90
N LEU A 310 -2.76 -9.88 -19.86
CA LEU A 310 -2.48 -10.80 -20.96
C LEU A 310 -3.71 -11.65 -21.27
N ILE A 311 -4.11 -11.72 -22.53
CA ILE A 311 -5.16 -12.63 -22.99
C ILE A 311 -4.53 -13.98 -23.28
N ILE A 312 -4.94 -15.00 -22.54
CA ILE A 312 -4.45 -16.37 -22.66
C ILE A 312 -5.60 -17.33 -22.96
N ASP A 313 -5.28 -18.42 -23.65
CA ASP A 313 -6.19 -19.54 -23.90
C ASP A 313 -5.81 -20.68 -22.94
N ILE A 314 -6.76 -21.12 -22.11
CA ILE A 314 -6.56 -22.20 -21.12
C ILE A 314 -7.59 -23.31 -21.31
N GLN A 315 -7.32 -24.47 -20.72
CA GLN A 315 -8.28 -25.57 -20.63
C GLN A 315 -8.93 -25.60 -19.25
N VAL A 316 -10.26 -25.66 -19.22
CA VAL A 316 -11.05 -25.89 -18.00
C VAL A 316 -11.95 -27.08 -18.24
N ASP A 317 -11.73 -28.17 -17.51
CA ASP A 317 -12.42 -29.46 -17.72
C ASP A 317 -12.41 -29.93 -19.19
N GLY A 318 -11.27 -29.74 -19.85
CA GLY A 318 -11.07 -30.10 -21.26
C GLY A 318 -11.75 -29.18 -22.28
N LYS A 319 -12.30 -28.03 -21.85
CA LYS A 319 -12.90 -27.02 -22.74
C LYS A 319 -11.99 -25.79 -22.84
N PRO A 320 -11.73 -25.28 -24.05
CA PRO A 320 -10.95 -24.06 -24.22
C PRO A 320 -11.73 -22.85 -23.70
N GLN A 321 -11.07 -22.00 -22.92
CA GLN A 321 -11.59 -20.73 -22.43
C GLN A 321 -10.55 -19.62 -22.59
N LYS A 322 -11.02 -18.41 -22.91
CA LYS A 322 -10.20 -17.19 -22.91
C LYS A 322 -10.21 -16.54 -21.53
N TRP A 323 -9.04 -16.21 -21.02
CA TRP A 323 -8.82 -15.60 -19.72
C TRP A 323 -7.91 -14.38 -19.82
N SER A 324 -8.11 -13.41 -18.93
CA SER A 324 -7.19 -12.29 -18.70
C SER A 324 -6.29 -12.68 -17.51
N LEU A 325 -5.00 -12.85 -17.74
CA LEU A 325 -3.96 -13.06 -16.74
C LEU A 325 -3.27 -11.74 -16.47
N GLN A 326 -3.29 -11.29 -15.23
CA GLN A 326 -2.81 -9.99 -14.83
C GLN A 326 -1.71 -10.12 -13.80
N PHE A 327 -0.71 -9.25 -13.86
CA PHE A 327 0.29 -9.14 -12.81
C PHE A 327 0.62 -7.68 -12.55
N LYS A 328 0.90 -7.39 -11.27
CA LYS A 328 1.32 -6.08 -10.81
C LYS A 328 2.29 -6.24 -9.65
N ASN A 329 3.18 -5.29 -9.52
CA ASN A 329 3.96 -5.10 -8.32
C ASN A 329 3.87 -3.65 -7.88
N GLU A 330 3.94 -3.45 -6.58
CA GLU A 330 3.87 -2.13 -5.95
C GLU A 330 4.92 -2.06 -4.84
N THR A 331 5.30 -0.83 -4.47
CA THR A 331 6.29 -0.57 -3.44
C THR A 331 5.71 0.34 -2.37
N HIS A 332 6.10 0.12 -1.12
CA HIS A 332 5.63 0.94 -0.01
C HIS A 332 6.76 1.28 0.95
N ASN A 333 7.91 1.63 0.37
CA ASN A 333 9.19 1.84 1.07
C ASN A 333 9.09 2.90 2.18
N HIS A 334 8.51 4.06 1.86
CA HIS A 334 8.46 5.19 2.78
C HIS A 334 7.51 4.94 3.96
N PRO A 335 6.24 4.55 3.75
CA PRO A 335 5.34 4.18 4.85
C PRO A 335 5.91 3.08 5.74
N THR A 336 6.52 2.05 5.15
CA THR A 336 7.10 0.92 5.91
C THR A 336 8.34 1.33 6.72
N GLU A 337 9.00 2.43 6.37
CA GLU A 337 10.11 2.96 7.17
C GLU A 337 9.63 3.65 8.45
N ILE A 338 8.47 4.32 8.38
CA ILE A 338 7.87 5.07 9.49
C ILE A 338 7.06 4.13 10.40
N GLU A 339 6.11 3.41 9.81
CA GLU A 339 5.26 2.44 10.50
C GLU A 339 5.32 1.11 9.73
N PRO A 340 6.27 0.22 10.10
CA PRO A 340 6.55 -0.97 9.31
C PRO A 340 5.39 -1.93 9.14
N TYR A 341 4.52 -2.07 10.14
CA TYR A 341 3.42 -3.02 10.05
C TYR A 341 2.37 -2.55 9.04
N GLY A 342 1.84 -1.33 9.22
CA GLY A 342 0.85 -0.70 8.35
C GLY A 342 1.39 -0.51 6.96
N GLY A 343 2.61 0.04 6.82
CA GLY A 343 3.24 0.27 5.52
C GLY A 343 3.37 -1.00 4.67
N ALA A 344 3.81 -2.11 5.26
CA ALA A 344 3.92 -3.38 4.54
C ALA A 344 2.56 -4.05 4.30
N SER A 345 1.60 -3.89 5.22
CA SER A 345 0.24 -4.40 5.05
C SER A 345 -0.46 -3.74 3.85
N THR A 346 -0.37 -2.41 3.75
CA THR A 346 -0.98 -1.67 2.65
C THR A 346 -0.21 -1.84 1.35
N CYS A 347 1.07 -2.24 1.37
CA CYS A 347 1.83 -2.58 0.17
C CYS A 347 1.17 -3.72 -0.62
N VAL A 348 0.82 -4.81 0.06
CA VAL A 348 0.12 -5.93 -0.58
C VAL A 348 -1.35 -5.58 -0.85
N GLY A 349 -2.00 -4.83 0.03
CA GLY A 349 -3.38 -4.38 -0.17
C GLY A 349 -3.56 -3.50 -1.41
N GLY A 350 -2.69 -2.50 -1.63
CA GLY A 350 -2.71 -1.68 -2.85
C GLY A 350 -2.50 -2.54 -4.11
N ALA A 351 -1.47 -3.38 -4.07
CA ALA A 351 -1.12 -4.25 -5.20
C ALA A 351 -2.26 -5.19 -5.60
N ILE A 352 -3.10 -5.65 -4.65
CA ILE A 352 -4.27 -6.48 -4.92
C ILE A 352 -5.37 -5.70 -5.64
N ARG A 353 -5.66 -4.45 -5.24
CA ARG A 353 -6.74 -3.66 -5.84
C ARG A 353 -6.49 -3.30 -7.30
N ASP A 354 -5.23 -3.12 -7.66
CA ASP A 354 -4.82 -2.83 -9.03
C ASP A 354 -5.37 -3.86 -10.04
N PRO A 355 -5.11 -5.18 -9.95
CA PRO A 355 -5.76 -6.18 -10.79
C PRO A 355 -7.27 -6.32 -10.57
N LEU A 356 -7.81 -5.99 -9.38
CA LEU A 356 -9.27 -6.01 -9.18
C LEU A 356 -9.97 -5.01 -10.09
N SER A 357 -9.35 -3.87 -10.42
CA SER A 357 -9.86 -2.96 -11.45
C SER A 357 -10.11 -3.71 -12.77
N GLY A 358 -9.30 -4.72 -13.10
CA GLY A 358 -9.48 -5.60 -14.26
C GLY A 358 -10.53 -6.71 -14.08
N ARG A 359 -11.38 -6.67 -13.04
CA ARG A 359 -12.38 -7.69 -12.66
C ARG A 359 -11.77 -9.06 -12.38
N SER A 360 -10.48 -9.07 -12.05
CA SER A 360 -9.75 -10.30 -11.80
C SER A 360 -9.88 -10.78 -10.35
N TYR A 361 -9.43 -12.01 -10.10
CA TYR A 361 -9.28 -12.55 -8.76
C TYR A 361 -7.80 -12.77 -8.48
N VAL A 362 -7.28 -12.20 -7.40
CA VAL A 362 -5.86 -12.33 -7.04
C VAL A 362 -5.64 -13.64 -6.30
N TYR A 363 -4.78 -14.51 -6.83
CA TYR A 363 -4.60 -15.87 -6.31
C TYR A 363 -3.14 -16.22 -5.97
N GLN A 364 -2.20 -15.38 -6.37
CA GLN A 364 -0.77 -15.62 -6.19
C GLN A 364 -0.08 -14.34 -5.74
N ALA A 365 0.82 -14.46 -4.76
CA ALA A 365 1.65 -13.35 -4.30
C ALA A 365 3.11 -13.74 -4.05
N MET A 366 3.95 -12.72 -4.10
CA MET A 366 5.34 -12.75 -3.66
C MET A 366 5.66 -11.51 -2.83
N ARG A 367 6.61 -11.66 -1.91
CA ARG A 367 7.16 -10.54 -1.14
C ARG A 367 8.67 -10.46 -1.35
N ILE A 368 9.13 -9.36 -1.92
CA ILE A 368 10.57 -9.09 -2.09
C ILE A 368 10.90 -7.84 -1.27
N SER A 369 11.69 -7.98 -0.22
CA SER A 369 12.09 -6.86 0.64
C SER A 369 13.60 -6.64 0.64
N GLY A 370 14.03 -5.45 1.05
CA GLY A 370 15.43 -5.09 1.23
C GLY A 370 15.63 -4.38 2.57
N ALA A 371 16.60 -4.83 3.36
CA ALA A 371 16.87 -4.31 4.70
C ALA A 371 18.38 -4.19 4.95
N ALA A 372 18.78 -3.36 5.92
CA ALA A 372 20.14 -3.46 6.46
C ALA A 372 20.23 -4.61 7.47
N ASN A 373 21.36 -4.74 8.15
CA ASN A 373 21.59 -5.84 9.11
C ASN A 373 20.56 -5.81 10.27
N PRO A 374 19.63 -6.77 10.38
CA PRO A 374 18.64 -6.80 11.45
C PRO A 374 19.22 -7.28 12.78
N LEU A 375 20.49 -7.68 12.81
CA LEU A 375 21.22 -8.10 14.02
C LEU A 375 22.04 -6.95 14.63
N GLU A 376 21.95 -5.73 14.09
CA GLU A 376 22.64 -4.58 14.68
C GLU A 376 22.08 -4.25 16.07
N GLU A 377 22.96 -3.76 16.95
CA GLU A 377 22.57 -3.32 18.28
C GLU A 377 21.72 -2.05 18.19
N ILE A 378 20.79 -1.85 19.13
CA ILE A 378 19.89 -0.69 19.12
C ILE A 378 20.66 0.63 19.18
N LYS A 379 21.80 0.66 19.87
CA LYS A 379 22.67 1.85 19.94
C LYS A 379 23.25 2.28 18.58
N ASP A 380 23.31 1.37 17.61
CA ASP A 380 23.83 1.61 16.25
C ASP A 380 22.72 2.05 15.28
N THR A 381 21.48 2.19 15.78
CA THR A 381 20.34 2.72 15.05
C THR A 381 20.59 4.19 14.68
N LEU A 382 20.28 4.57 13.43
CA LEU A 382 20.35 5.96 13.02
C LEU A 382 19.42 6.82 13.88
N LYS A 383 19.92 7.98 14.33
CA LYS A 383 19.14 8.90 15.15
C LYS A 383 17.83 9.28 14.45
N GLY A 384 16.71 9.13 15.15
CA GLY A 384 15.37 9.41 14.63
C GLY A 384 14.73 8.26 13.84
N LYS A 385 15.37 7.08 13.76
CA LYS A 385 14.83 5.89 13.09
C LYS A 385 14.50 4.78 14.07
N LEU A 386 13.63 3.87 13.63
CA LEU A 386 13.41 2.59 14.31
C LEU A 386 14.61 1.64 14.09
N PRO A 387 14.92 0.75 15.06
CA PRO A 387 15.95 -0.27 14.88
C PRO A 387 15.64 -1.19 13.69
N GLN A 388 16.67 -1.61 12.95
CA GLN A 388 16.49 -2.46 11.75
C GLN A 388 15.75 -3.76 12.07
N ARG A 389 16.05 -4.40 13.21
CA ARG A 389 15.32 -5.59 13.68
C ARG A 389 13.81 -5.35 13.78
N THR A 390 13.42 -4.21 14.35
CA THR A 390 12.01 -3.83 14.52
C THR A 390 11.35 -3.64 13.16
N ILE A 391 12.02 -2.95 12.25
CA ILE A 391 11.52 -2.69 10.90
C ILE A 391 11.33 -4.00 10.11
N THR A 392 12.36 -4.85 10.07
CA THR A 392 12.31 -6.16 9.39
C THR A 392 11.17 -7.04 9.91
N THR A 393 11.10 -7.25 11.23
CA THR A 393 10.13 -8.17 11.84
C THR A 393 8.70 -7.65 11.75
N LYS A 394 8.46 -6.35 12.00
CA LYS A 394 7.12 -5.77 11.91
C LYS A 394 6.59 -5.68 10.48
N ALA A 395 7.45 -5.38 9.50
CA ALA A 395 7.03 -5.37 8.09
C ALA A 395 6.65 -6.76 7.59
N ALA A 396 7.45 -7.78 7.91
CA ALA A 396 7.11 -9.17 7.60
C ALA A 396 5.77 -9.57 8.22
N HIS A 397 5.54 -9.19 9.49
CA HIS A 397 4.27 -9.44 10.17
C HIS A 397 3.10 -8.67 9.53
N GLY A 398 3.29 -7.42 9.13
CA GLY A 398 2.26 -6.63 8.45
C GLY A 398 1.81 -7.26 7.13
N PHE A 399 2.78 -7.53 6.25
CA PHE A 399 2.51 -8.15 4.96
C PHE A 399 1.83 -9.53 5.12
N SER A 400 2.41 -10.41 5.95
CA SER A 400 1.85 -11.75 6.16
C SER A 400 0.47 -11.70 6.81
N SER A 401 0.26 -10.85 7.80
CA SER A 401 -1.04 -10.65 8.43
C SER A 401 -2.11 -10.27 7.42
N TYR A 402 -1.83 -9.33 6.52
CA TYR A 402 -2.77 -8.90 5.49
C TYR A 402 -3.04 -10.02 4.48
N GLY A 403 -1.99 -10.61 3.91
CA GLY A 403 -2.07 -11.68 2.91
C GLY A 403 -2.79 -12.93 3.44
N ASN A 404 -2.54 -13.32 4.68
CA ASN A 404 -3.17 -14.50 5.29
C ASN A 404 -4.67 -14.24 5.54
N GLN A 405 -5.04 -13.07 6.06
CA GLN A 405 -6.45 -12.74 6.35
C GLN A 405 -7.30 -12.57 5.09
N ILE A 406 -6.72 -12.01 4.02
CA ILE A 406 -7.41 -11.91 2.73
C ILE A 406 -7.41 -13.24 1.96
N GLY A 407 -6.67 -14.24 2.45
CA GLY A 407 -6.61 -15.57 1.88
C GLY A 407 -5.84 -15.64 0.56
N LEU A 408 -4.69 -14.99 0.50
CA LEU A 408 -3.80 -14.93 -0.65
C LEU A 408 -2.55 -15.80 -0.44
N ALA A 409 -2.31 -16.72 -1.37
CA ALA A 409 -1.16 -17.62 -1.31
C ALA A 409 0.14 -16.88 -1.64
N THR A 410 0.94 -16.58 -0.61
CA THR A 410 2.25 -15.94 -0.74
C THR A 410 3.34 -17.02 -0.72
N THR A 411 3.74 -17.46 -1.91
CA THR A 411 4.56 -18.68 -2.08
C THR A 411 6.03 -18.42 -2.33
N TYR A 412 6.42 -17.15 -2.47
CA TYR A 412 7.81 -16.77 -2.62
C TYR A 412 8.10 -15.51 -1.82
N VAL A 413 8.94 -15.64 -0.79
CA VAL A 413 9.33 -14.53 0.10
C VAL A 413 10.85 -14.48 0.18
N ARG A 414 11.40 -13.28 0.04
CA ARG A 414 12.83 -13.06 0.06
C ARG A 414 13.17 -11.68 0.62
N GLU A 415 14.09 -11.64 1.57
CA GLU A 415 14.69 -10.40 2.05
C GLU A 415 16.15 -10.31 1.60
N ILE A 416 16.52 -9.18 1.00
CA ILE A 416 17.87 -8.87 0.53
C ILE A 416 18.53 -7.96 1.56
N TYR A 417 19.68 -8.38 2.08
CA TYR A 417 20.42 -7.63 3.10
C TYR A 417 21.55 -6.83 2.47
N HIS A 418 21.52 -5.50 2.61
CA HIS A 418 22.57 -4.61 2.12
C HIS A 418 22.62 -3.30 2.94
N ALA A 419 23.82 -2.77 3.17
CA ALA A 419 24.00 -1.57 4.00
C ALA A 419 23.29 -0.33 3.42
N GLY A 420 23.12 -0.27 2.10
CA GLY A 420 22.39 0.82 1.41
C GLY A 420 20.94 0.97 1.85
N TYR A 421 20.31 -0.08 2.39
CA TYR A 421 18.94 -0.02 2.91
C TYR A 421 18.84 0.54 4.33
N LYS A 422 19.96 0.91 4.98
CA LYS A 422 19.94 1.44 6.35
C LYS A 422 19.20 2.76 6.44
N ALA A 423 19.25 3.58 5.38
CA ALA A 423 18.54 4.86 5.30
C ALA A 423 17.07 4.69 4.94
N LYS A 424 16.74 3.73 4.08
CA LYS A 424 15.37 3.44 3.65
C LYS A 424 15.29 2.00 3.17
N ARG A 425 14.37 1.22 3.74
CA ARG A 425 14.12 -0.16 3.32
C ARG A 425 13.45 -0.23 1.96
N MET A 426 13.51 -1.41 1.36
CA MET A 426 12.70 -1.79 0.21
C MET A 426 11.58 -2.74 0.66
N GLU A 427 10.35 -2.48 0.25
CA GLU A 427 9.18 -3.32 0.50
C GLU A 427 8.37 -3.41 -0.80
N VAL A 428 8.37 -4.60 -1.42
CA VAL A 428 7.72 -4.86 -2.71
C VAL A 428 6.75 -6.02 -2.57
N GLY A 429 5.48 -5.76 -2.90
CA GLY A 429 4.46 -6.77 -3.10
C GLY A 429 4.31 -7.07 -4.59
N VAL A 430 4.32 -8.34 -4.97
CA VAL A 430 4.00 -8.79 -6.33
C VAL A 430 2.76 -9.64 -6.25
N VAL A 431 1.79 -9.41 -7.14
CA VAL A 431 0.57 -10.20 -7.24
C VAL A 431 0.31 -10.65 -8.67
N VAL A 432 -0.32 -11.82 -8.79
CA VAL A 432 -0.87 -12.34 -10.05
C VAL A 432 -2.35 -12.67 -9.85
N ALA A 433 -3.14 -12.29 -10.84
CA ALA A 433 -4.58 -12.37 -10.81
C ALA A 433 -5.10 -12.88 -12.15
N ALA A 434 -6.30 -13.47 -12.15
CA ALA A 434 -6.91 -13.93 -13.38
C ALA A 434 -8.43 -13.81 -13.37
N ALA A 435 -9.02 -13.61 -14.56
CA ALA A 435 -10.46 -13.59 -14.76
C ALA A 435 -10.86 -14.24 -16.09
N PRO A 436 -12.03 -14.91 -16.17
CA PRO A 436 -12.63 -15.28 -17.45
C PRO A 436 -12.86 -14.02 -18.29
N PHE A 437 -12.34 -13.99 -19.52
CA PHE A 437 -12.45 -12.79 -20.37
C PHE A 437 -13.90 -12.44 -20.70
N ALA A 438 -14.79 -13.44 -20.73
CA ALA A 438 -16.23 -13.26 -20.93
C ALA A 438 -16.95 -12.50 -19.80
N ASN A 439 -16.29 -12.26 -18.66
CA ASN A 439 -16.83 -11.46 -17.55
C ASN A 439 -16.34 -10.01 -17.57
N ILE A 440 -15.42 -9.69 -18.48
CA ILE A 440 -14.83 -8.36 -18.60
C ILE A 440 -15.58 -7.59 -19.69
N ARG A 441 -16.21 -6.50 -19.30
CA ARG A 441 -16.85 -5.55 -20.21
C ARG A 441 -15.91 -4.37 -20.43
N ARG A 442 -15.61 -4.06 -21.70
CA ARG A 442 -14.79 -2.92 -22.11
C ARG A 442 -15.66 -1.94 -22.88
N GLU A 443 -16.34 -1.07 -22.16
CA GLU A 443 -17.18 -0.02 -22.74
C GLU A 443 -16.74 1.36 -22.26
N GLN A 444 -16.90 2.36 -23.11
CA GLN A 444 -16.69 3.74 -22.70
C GLN A 444 -17.86 4.24 -21.85
N PRO A 445 -17.59 4.97 -20.76
CA PRO A 445 -18.65 5.60 -19.97
C PRO A 445 -19.37 6.65 -20.81
N ILE A 446 -20.69 6.73 -20.63
CA ILE A 446 -21.53 7.76 -21.28
C ILE A 446 -22.22 8.61 -20.24
N ALA A 447 -22.60 9.84 -20.62
CA ALA A 447 -23.36 10.73 -19.74
C ALA A 447 -24.64 10.05 -19.24
N GLY A 448 -24.88 10.13 -17.94
CA GLY A 448 -25.98 9.44 -17.26
C GLY A 448 -25.62 8.08 -16.65
N ASP A 449 -24.44 7.52 -16.97
CA ASP A 449 -23.89 6.42 -16.17
C ASP A 449 -23.58 6.90 -14.75
N VAL A 450 -23.60 5.98 -13.80
CA VAL A 450 -23.40 6.29 -12.38
C VAL A 450 -22.12 5.66 -11.84
N ILE A 451 -21.52 6.34 -10.86
CA ILE A 451 -20.31 5.89 -10.20
C ILE A 451 -20.64 5.49 -8.77
N ILE A 452 -20.30 4.26 -8.43
CA ILE A 452 -20.54 3.64 -7.14
C ILE A 452 -19.20 3.46 -6.44
N LEU A 453 -19.12 3.93 -5.19
CA LEU A 453 -18.04 3.60 -4.27
C LEU A 453 -18.45 2.34 -3.53
N VAL A 454 -17.61 1.30 -3.60
CA VAL A 454 -17.81 0.04 -2.86
C VAL A 454 -16.61 -0.25 -1.97
N GLY A 455 -16.86 -0.68 -0.74
CA GLY A 455 -15.81 -1.11 0.20
C GLY A 455 -15.75 -0.30 1.50
N GLY A 456 -14.53 0.10 1.88
CA GLY A 456 -14.23 0.78 3.13
C GLY A 456 -14.80 2.19 3.26
N ARG A 457 -14.98 2.63 4.51
CA ARG A 457 -15.40 4.01 4.83
C ARG A 457 -14.21 4.96 4.83
N THR A 458 -14.49 6.22 4.52
CA THR A 458 -13.50 7.30 4.38
C THR A 458 -13.17 7.92 5.75
N GLY A 459 -11.89 8.09 6.04
CA GLY A 459 -11.33 8.77 7.22
C GLY A 459 -10.28 9.80 6.81
N ARG A 460 -9.63 10.46 7.78
CA ARG A 460 -8.43 11.30 7.56
C ARG A 460 -7.18 10.42 7.35
N ASP A 461 -7.25 9.55 6.35
CA ASP A 461 -6.23 8.55 6.10
C ASP A 461 -5.43 9.02 4.88
N GLY A 462 -4.11 9.15 5.01
CA GLY A 462 -3.25 9.58 3.91
C GLY A 462 -3.64 10.91 3.25
N CYS A 463 -4.33 11.82 3.94
CA CYS A 463 -4.66 13.14 3.38
C CYS A 463 -3.36 13.92 3.11
N GLY A 464 -2.89 13.88 1.86
CA GLY A 464 -1.57 14.41 1.46
C GLY A 464 -0.45 13.37 1.43
N GLY A 465 -0.72 12.08 1.60
CA GLY A 465 0.27 10.99 1.59
C GLY A 465 1.06 10.90 0.29
N ALA A 466 0.41 11.05 -0.87
CA ALA A 466 1.07 11.18 -2.17
C ALA A 466 2.12 12.31 -2.18
N THR A 467 1.80 13.46 -1.57
CA THR A 467 2.72 14.60 -1.43
C THR A 467 3.81 14.35 -0.38
N GLY A 468 3.47 13.64 0.72
CA GLY A 468 4.38 13.28 1.81
C GLY A 468 5.50 12.36 1.35
N SER A 469 5.18 11.38 0.50
CA SER A 469 6.17 10.48 -0.13
C SER A 469 7.26 11.21 -0.93
N SER A 470 6.98 12.44 -1.39
CA SER A 470 7.86 13.27 -2.21
C SER A 470 8.64 14.34 -1.42
N LYS A 471 8.45 14.47 -0.10
CA LYS A 471 9.09 15.49 0.76
C LYS A 471 10.37 15.01 1.44
N GLU A 472 11.24 15.96 1.83
CA GLU A 472 12.43 15.69 2.65
C GLU A 472 12.06 15.58 4.13
N HIS A 473 12.69 14.63 4.84
CA HIS A 473 12.47 14.47 6.27
C HIS A 473 13.55 15.16 7.09
N ASP A 474 13.09 16.08 7.93
CA ASP A 474 13.77 16.42 9.17
C ASP A 474 13.13 15.67 10.36
N ILE A 475 13.78 15.73 11.52
CA ILE A 475 13.34 15.06 12.76
C ILE A 475 11.94 15.54 13.21
N ASN A 476 11.49 16.73 12.77
CA ASN A 476 10.20 17.31 13.17
C ASN A 476 9.04 16.82 12.29
N SER A 477 9.29 16.44 11.03
CA SER A 477 8.27 15.96 10.08
C SER A 477 7.73 14.55 10.40
N ALA A 478 8.50 13.71 11.10
CA ALA A 478 8.18 12.30 11.32
C ALA A 478 6.90 12.08 12.16
N ALA A 479 6.57 13.00 13.08
CA ALA A 479 5.36 12.92 13.90
C ALA A 479 4.08 13.35 13.14
N THR A 480 4.23 14.15 12.09
CA THR A 480 3.11 14.63 11.26
C THR A 480 2.80 13.65 10.13
N CYS A 481 3.83 13.13 9.45
CA CYS A 481 3.70 12.15 8.34
C CYS A 481 3.25 10.76 8.79
N SER A 482 3.37 10.45 10.07
CA SER A 482 3.02 9.14 10.63
C SER A 482 1.54 8.96 10.89
N ALA A 483 0.80 10.05 11.14
CA ALA A 483 -0.66 10.02 11.18
C ALA A 483 -1.27 9.66 9.81
N GLU A 484 -0.49 9.78 8.72
CA GLU A 484 -0.89 9.48 7.34
C GLU A 484 -0.87 7.98 7.03
N VAL A 485 -0.08 7.16 7.74
CA VAL A 485 0.07 5.72 7.47
C VAL A 485 -0.93 4.93 8.32
N GLN A 486 -2.02 4.46 7.71
CA GLN A 486 -3.00 3.61 8.39
C GLN A 486 -2.90 2.13 8.00
N LYS A 487 -3.36 1.28 8.91
CA LYS A 487 -3.47 -0.16 8.72
C LYS A 487 -4.70 -0.48 7.89
N GLY A 488 -4.53 -1.26 6.83
CA GLY A 488 -5.63 -1.71 5.99
C GLY A 488 -6.56 -2.72 6.69
N ASN A 489 -7.75 -2.88 6.15
CA ASN A 489 -8.77 -3.84 6.56
C ASN A 489 -8.88 -5.03 5.57
N PRO A 490 -8.07 -6.08 5.71
CA PRO A 490 -8.02 -7.20 4.76
C PRO A 490 -9.36 -7.96 4.65
N VAL A 491 -10.20 -7.92 5.69
CA VAL A 491 -11.52 -8.58 5.67
C VAL A 491 -12.48 -7.86 4.72
N THR A 492 -12.45 -6.53 4.69
CA THR A 492 -13.25 -5.75 3.74
C THR A 492 -12.78 -6.01 2.31
N GLU A 493 -11.47 -5.98 2.07
CA GLU A 493 -10.94 -6.27 0.73
C GLU A 493 -11.19 -7.72 0.29
N ARG A 494 -11.17 -8.69 1.21
CA ARG A 494 -11.57 -10.09 0.93
C ARG A 494 -12.97 -10.16 0.33
N LYS A 495 -13.92 -9.42 0.92
CA LYS A 495 -15.28 -9.37 0.42
C LYS A 495 -15.32 -8.76 -0.99
N ILE A 496 -14.51 -7.73 -1.26
CA ILE A 496 -14.42 -7.12 -2.60
C ILE A 496 -13.90 -8.15 -3.62
N GLN A 497 -12.84 -8.90 -3.28
CA GLN A 497 -12.33 -9.97 -4.15
C GLN A 497 -13.40 -11.03 -4.44
N ARG A 498 -14.18 -11.43 -3.43
CA ARG A 498 -15.29 -12.38 -3.59
C ARG A 498 -16.41 -11.80 -4.47
N LEU A 499 -16.75 -10.53 -4.27
CA LEU A 499 -17.72 -9.81 -5.09
C LEU A 499 -17.30 -9.77 -6.56
N PHE A 500 -16.03 -9.49 -6.83
CA PHE A 500 -15.46 -9.42 -8.18
C PHE A 500 -15.25 -10.81 -8.81
N ARG A 501 -15.41 -11.88 -8.04
CA ARG A 501 -15.49 -13.24 -8.58
C ARG A 501 -16.88 -13.56 -9.16
N ASN A 502 -17.92 -12.81 -8.77
CA ASN A 502 -19.27 -13.02 -9.25
C ASN A 502 -19.44 -12.51 -10.70
N SER A 503 -19.70 -13.43 -11.63
CA SER A 503 -19.91 -13.11 -13.05
C SER A 503 -21.15 -12.26 -13.32
N GLU A 504 -22.18 -12.34 -12.48
CA GLU A 504 -23.40 -11.53 -12.63
C GLU A 504 -23.12 -10.06 -12.33
N LEU A 505 -22.26 -9.79 -11.34
CA LEU A 505 -21.86 -8.44 -10.96
C LEU A 505 -20.83 -7.85 -11.92
N THR A 506 -19.76 -8.58 -12.21
CA THR A 506 -18.63 -8.07 -13.02
C THR A 506 -19.06 -7.66 -14.43
N ARG A 507 -20.06 -8.35 -15.01
CA ARG A 507 -20.64 -7.99 -16.31
C ARG A 507 -21.45 -6.68 -16.32
N LEU A 508 -21.86 -6.17 -15.16
CA LEU A 508 -22.51 -4.86 -15.04
C LEU A 508 -21.48 -3.73 -15.15
N ILE A 509 -20.23 -3.99 -14.82
CA ILE A 509 -19.21 -2.96 -14.67
C ILE A 509 -18.64 -2.56 -16.03
N LYS A 510 -18.90 -1.33 -16.46
CA LYS A 510 -18.33 -0.75 -17.69
C LYS A 510 -16.86 -0.38 -17.53
N LYS A 511 -16.54 0.30 -16.43
CA LYS A 511 -15.17 0.72 -16.07
C LYS A 511 -14.98 0.68 -14.56
N CYS A 512 -13.77 0.41 -14.08
CA CYS A 512 -13.45 0.36 -12.66
C CYS A 512 -12.06 0.95 -12.41
N ASN A 513 -11.87 1.54 -11.24
CA ASN A 513 -10.59 2.00 -10.75
C ASN A 513 -10.48 1.70 -9.25
N ASP A 514 -9.25 1.53 -8.74
CA ASP A 514 -9.02 1.43 -7.31
C ASP A 514 -8.88 2.83 -6.67
N PHE A 515 -9.09 2.89 -5.36
CA PHE A 515 -8.69 4.07 -4.58
C PHE A 515 -7.27 3.86 -4.05
N GLY A 516 -6.33 4.57 -4.67
CA GLY A 516 -4.94 4.71 -4.22
C GLY A 516 -4.64 6.15 -3.80
N ALA A 517 -3.56 6.70 -4.34
CA ALA A 517 -3.13 8.08 -4.12
C ALA A 517 -4.19 9.10 -4.58
N GLY A 518 -4.43 10.15 -3.77
CA GLY A 518 -5.38 11.22 -4.09
C GLY A 518 -6.86 10.89 -3.99
N GLY A 519 -7.22 9.70 -3.53
CA GLY A 519 -8.55 9.40 -3.03
C GLY A 519 -9.66 9.58 -4.07
N VAL A 520 -10.77 10.20 -3.64
CA VAL A 520 -11.96 10.43 -4.49
C VAL A 520 -11.62 11.25 -5.73
N SER A 521 -10.72 12.23 -5.60
CA SER A 521 -10.38 13.13 -6.70
C SER A 521 -9.72 12.44 -7.87
N VAL A 522 -8.74 11.58 -7.62
CA VAL A 522 -8.03 10.84 -8.67
C VAL A 522 -8.84 9.63 -9.11
N ALA A 523 -9.26 8.78 -8.17
CA ALA A 523 -9.91 7.51 -8.49
C ALA A 523 -11.20 7.70 -9.31
N ILE A 524 -12.04 8.68 -8.95
CA ILE A 524 -13.27 8.98 -9.69
C ILE A 524 -13.00 9.89 -10.89
N GLY A 525 -12.09 10.87 -10.74
CA GLY A 525 -11.75 11.81 -11.80
C GLY A 525 -11.16 11.14 -13.05
N GLU A 526 -10.45 10.03 -12.91
CA GLU A 526 -9.84 9.31 -14.04
C GLU A 526 -10.82 8.39 -14.79
N LEU A 527 -11.94 8.03 -14.17
CA LEU A 527 -12.88 7.09 -14.76
C LEU A 527 -13.58 7.65 -16.01
N ALA A 528 -13.92 8.93 -16.02
CA ALA A 528 -14.59 9.59 -17.15
C ALA A 528 -14.10 11.03 -17.32
N ASP A 529 -14.27 11.59 -18.52
CA ASP A 529 -13.86 12.97 -18.82
C ASP A 529 -14.73 14.04 -18.15
N GLY A 530 -15.96 13.68 -17.77
CA GLY A 530 -16.92 14.55 -17.09
C GLY A 530 -17.56 13.82 -15.93
N VAL A 531 -17.40 14.36 -14.72
CA VAL A 531 -17.96 13.77 -13.48
C VAL A 531 -18.51 14.83 -12.54
N LEU A 532 -19.68 14.55 -11.97
CA LEU A 532 -20.26 15.29 -10.86
C LEU A 532 -20.28 14.41 -9.61
N ILE A 533 -19.41 14.73 -8.66
CA ILE A 533 -19.22 14.00 -7.42
C ILE A 533 -19.95 14.72 -6.29
N ASN A 534 -20.75 13.97 -5.53
CA ASN A 534 -21.38 14.47 -4.30
C ASN A 534 -20.64 13.88 -3.09
N LEU A 535 -19.86 14.72 -2.41
CA LEU A 535 -19.06 14.32 -1.26
C LEU A 535 -19.91 14.01 -0.02
N ASP A 536 -21.14 14.56 0.08
CA ASP A 536 -22.07 14.23 1.17
C ASP A 536 -22.54 12.77 1.12
N ARG A 537 -22.39 12.10 -0.03
CA ARG A 537 -22.73 10.68 -0.20
C ARG A 537 -21.58 9.73 0.11
N VAL A 538 -20.37 10.24 0.33
CA VAL A 538 -19.20 9.41 0.60
C VAL A 538 -19.31 8.84 2.03
N PRO A 539 -19.31 7.50 2.22
CA PRO A 539 -19.38 6.91 3.56
C PRO A 539 -18.16 7.30 4.41
N THR A 540 -18.37 7.68 5.68
CA THR A 540 -17.30 8.13 6.59
C THR A 540 -17.15 7.26 7.83
N LYS A 541 -15.92 7.10 8.33
CA LYS A 541 -15.61 6.36 9.56
C LYS A 541 -16.11 7.10 10.81
N TYR A 542 -16.00 8.43 10.78
CA TYR A 542 -16.43 9.33 11.86
C TYR A 542 -16.91 10.66 11.27
N VAL A 543 -17.68 11.39 12.08
CA VAL A 543 -18.20 12.71 11.71
C VAL A 543 -17.13 13.79 11.87
N GLY A 544 -17.20 14.86 11.05
CA GLY A 544 -16.27 15.99 11.13
C GLY A 544 -15.09 15.93 10.17
N LEU A 545 -15.19 15.18 9.06
CA LEU A 545 -14.30 15.32 7.92
C LEU A 545 -14.68 16.57 7.13
N THR A 546 -13.70 17.37 6.73
CA THR A 546 -13.95 18.53 5.84
C THR A 546 -14.17 18.07 4.40
N GLY A 547 -14.76 18.93 3.57
CA GLY A 547 -14.90 18.66 2.13
C GLY A 547 -13.56 18.39 1.44
N THR A 548 -12.49 19.08 1.86
CA THR A 548 -11.12 18.81 1.39
C THR A 548 -10.64 17.43 1.80
N GLU A 549 -10.79 17.05 3.07
CA GLU A 549 -10.37 15.73 3.57
C GLU A 549 -11.11 14.59 2.84
N LEU A 550 -12.41 14.74 2.59
CA LEU A 550 -13.19 13.76 1.80
C LEU A 550 -12.70 13.64 0.36
N ALA A 551 -12.32 14.74 -0.28
CA ALA A 551 -11.88 14.75 -1.67
C ALA A 551 -10.54 14.04 -1.88
N ILE A 552 -9.59 14.18 -0.93
CA ILE A 552 -8.21 13.70 -1.09
C ILE A 552 -7.85 12.51 -0.18
N SER A 553 -8.78 12.02 0.64
CA SER A 553 -8.51 10.90 1.56
C SER A 553 -8.12 9.62 0.82
N GLU A 554 -7.01 9.03 1.23
CA GLU A 554 -6.41 7.79 0.73
C GLU A 554 -6.79 6.59 1.62
N SER A 555 -7.98 6.63 2.25
CA SER A 555 -8.53 5.46 2.94
C SER A 555 -8.49 4.21 2.07
N GLN A 556 -8.11 3.09 2.68
CA GLN A 556 -7.84 1.85 1.99
C GLN A 556 -9.12 1.04 1.70
N GLU A 557 -8.98 -0.05 0.93
CA GLU A 557 -10.04 -1.03 0.61
C GLU A 557 -11.30 -0.44 -0.05
N ARG A 558 -11.13 0.47 -1.00
CA ARG A 558 -12.23 1.06 -1.77
C ARG A 558 -12.01 0.85 -3.27
N MET A 559 -13.10 0.66 -4.00
CA MET A 559 -13.13 0.62 -5.47
C MET A 559 -14.18 1.59 -6.01
N ALA A 560 -13.88 2.24 -7.13
CA ALA A 560 -14.81 3.10 -7.87
C ALA A 560 -15.27 2.37 -9.13
N VAL A 561 -16.58 2.23 -9.29
CA VAL A 561 -17.19 1.37 -10.31
C VAL A 561 -18.19 2.18 -11.14
N ILE A 562 -18.03 2.19 -12.47
CA ILE A 562 -19.02 2.73 -13.40
C ILE A 562 -19.97 1.63 -13.85
N VAL A 563 -21.27 1.87 -13.68
CA VAL A 563 -22.36 1.04 -14.20
C VAL A 563 -23.40 1.90 -14.93
N ALA A 564 -24.23 1.26 -15.76
CA ALA A 564 -25.40 1.94 -16.31
C ALA A 564 -26.39 2.28 -15.18
N ALA A 565 -27.08 3.41 -15.28
CA ALA A 565 -28.04 3.85 -14.26
C ALA A 565 -29.10 2.79 -13.91
N ALA A 566 -29.55 2.01 -14.89
CA ALA A 566 -30.53 0.93 -14.69
C ALA A 566 -29.96 -0.29 -13.93
N ASP A 567 -28.64 -0.46 -13.92
CA ASP A 567 -27.97 -1.59 -13.26
C ASP A 567 -27.51 -1.25 -11.84
N ALA A 568 -27.62 0.02 -11.42
CA ALA A 568 -27.09 0.53 -10.16
C ALA A 568 -27.67 -0.20 -8.93
N ASP A 569 -29.00 -0.31 -8.86
CA ASP A 569 -29.67 -0.97 -7.73
C ASP A 569 -29.33 -2.46 -7.65
N LYS A 570 -29.17 -3.10 -8.81
CA LYS A 570 -28.73 -4.50 -8.89
C LYS A 570 -27.31 -4.67 -8.39
N PHE A 571 -26.40 -3.78 -8.77
CA PHE A 571 -25.02 -3.79 -8.28
C PHE A 571 -24.96 -3.63 -6.76
N ILE A 572 -25.70 -2.65 -6.21
CA ILE A 572 -25.75 -2.38 -4.76
C ILE A 572 -26.30 -3.59 -4.01
N ALA A 573 -27.40 -4.19 -4.49
CA ALA A 573 -27.98 -5.39 -3.86
C ALA A 573 -27.02 -6.59 -3.85
N LEU A 574 -26.22 -6.78 -4.91
CA LEU A 574 -25.19 -7.82 -4.96
C LEU A 574 -24.03 -7.55 -4.00
N ALA A 575 -23.64 -6.29 -3.82
CA ALA A 575 -22.65 -5.89 -2.81
C ALA A 575 -23.17 -6.09 -1.37
N ASP A 576 -24.41 -5.71 -1.11
CA ASP A 576 -25.07 -5.90 0.19
C ASP A 576 -25.13 -7.39 0.58
N ASN A 577 -25.39 -8.29 -0.37
CA ASN A 577 -25.37 -9.74 -0.15
C ASN A 577 -23.99 -10.27 0.28
N GLU A 578 -22.90 -9.58 -0.09
CA GLU A 578 -21.54 -9.87 0.36
C GLU A 578 -21.14 -9.10 1.63
N ASN A 579 -22.10 -8.44 2.30
CA ASN A 579 -21.89 -7.56 3.44
C ASN A 579 -20.86 -6.45 3.15
N LEU A 580 -20.99 -5.83 1.97
CA LEU A 580 -20.21 -4.68 1.54
C LEU A 580 -21.10 -3.46 1.34
N GLU A 581 -20.67 -2.32 1.89
CA GLU A 581 -21.32 -1.04 1.67
C GLU A 581 -21.01 -0.55 0.25
N ALA A 582 -22.06 -0.26 -0.53
CA ALA A 582 -21.95 0.29 -1.87
C ALA A 582 -22.88 1.50 -2.01
N VAL A 583 -22.33 2.66 -2.37
CA VAL A 583 -23.08 3.91 -2.43
C VAL A 583 -22.82 4.62 -3.75
N LYS A 584 -23.89 5.08 -4.40
CA LYS A 584 -23.78 5.98 -5.55
C LYS A 584 -23.24 7.33 -5.09
N VAL A 585 -22.03 7.68 -5.52
CA VAL A 585 -21.33 8.91 -5.11
C VAL A 585 -21.23 9.94 -6.23
N ALA A 586 -21.28 9.53 -7.50
CA ALA A 586 -21.14 10.45 -8.62
C ALA A 586 -21.95 10.04 -9.85
N ASP A 587 -22.09 10.98 -10.77
CA ASP A 587 -22.77 10.83 -12.06
C ASP A 587 -21.80 11.24 -13.19
N VAL A 588 -21.77 10.48 -14.28
CA VAL A 588 -21.00 10.83 -15.49
C VAL A 588 -21.76 11.95 -16.22
N THR A 589 -21.07 13.06 -16.49
CA THR A 589 -21.66 14.25 -17.12
C THR A 589 -21.23 14.39 -18.57
N LYS A 590 -21.98 15.19 -19.34
CA LYS A 590 -21.62 15.52 -20.73
C LYS A 590 -20.53 16.58 -20.78
N GLU A 591 -20.54 17.50 -19.82
CA GLU A 591 -19.53 18.53 -19.63
C GLU A 591 -18.22 17.87 -19.22
N GLN A 592 -17.14 18.14 -19.95
CA GLN A 592 -15.81 17.58 -19.70
C GLN A 592 -15.11 18.31 -18.53
N ARG A 593 -15.72 18.20 -17.35
CA ARG A 593 -15.26 18.84 -16.12
C ARG A 593 -15.39 17.88 -14.94
N MET A 594 -14.47 18.00 -14.00
CA MET A 594 -14.58 17.37 -12.70
C MET A 594 -15.18 18.37 -11.73
N THR A 595 -16.38 18.07 -11.24
CA THR A 595 -17.10 18.89 -10.26
C THR A 595 -17.29 18.11 -8.96
N MET A 596 -17.00 18.73 -7.82
CA MET A 596 -17.31 18.17 -6.49
C MET A 596 -18.22 19.13 -5.72
N VAL A 597 -19.30 18.59 -5.18
CA VAL A 597 -20.26 19.31 -4.35
C VAL A 597 -20.20 18.78 -2.91
N TYR A 598 -20.15 19.70 -1.96
CA TYR A 598 -20.18 19.41 -0.52
C TYR A 598 -21.11 20.39 0.18
N HIS A 599 -22.12 19.90 0.88
CA HIS A 599 -23.15 20.70 1.55
C HIS A 599 -23.84 21.73 0.64
N GLY A 600 -23.98 21.40 -0.65
CA GLY A 600 -24.56 22.27 -1.68
C GLY A 600 -23.58 23.25 -2.33
N ASP A 601 -22.38 23.43 -1.78
CA ASP A 601 -21.34 24.27 -2.35
C ASP A 601 -20.49 23.50 -3.34
N LYS A 602 -20.18 24.13 -4.47
CA LYS A 602 -19.24 23.58 -5.45
C LYS A 602 -17.81 23.88 -5.02
N ILE A 603 -17.16 22.92 -4.38
CA ILE A 603 -15.81 23.10 -3.84
C ILE A 603 -14.70 22.74 -4.84
N VAL A 604 -15.01 22.01 -5.91
CA VAL A 604 -14.09 21.75 -7.03
C VAL A 604 -14.86 21.94 -8.33
N ASP A 605 -14.28 22.70 -9.25
CA ASP A 605 -14.78 22.87 -10.61
C ASP A 605 -13.59 23.06 -11.57
N LEU A 606 -13.06 21.95 -12.09
CA LEU A 606 -11.87 21.94 -12.93
C LEU A 606 -12.18 21.34 -14.31
N SER A 607 -11.66 21.97 -15.37
CA SER A 607 -11.77 21.40 -16.72
C SER A 607 -10.88 20.17 -16.91
N ARG A 608 -11.37 19.18 -17.65
CA ARG A 608 -10.59 17.98 -17.99
C ARG A 608 -9.35 18.31 -18.82
N GLU A 609 -9.47 19.27 -19.73
CA GLU A 609 -8.35 19.76 -20.54
C GLU A 609 -7.22 20.28 -19.65
N PHE A 610 -7.54 21.09 -18.63
CA PHE A 610 -6.54 21.62 -17.71
C PHE A 610 -5.89 20.53 -16.87
N LEU A 611 -6.65 19.59 -16.31
CA LEU A 611 -6.11 18.46 -15.56
C LEU A 611 -5.08 17.68 -16.39
N ASN A 612 -5.39 17.44 -17.68
CA ASN A 612 -4.54 16.73 -18.64
C ASN A 612 -3.30 17.50 -19.10
N THR A 613 -3.16 18.79 -18.75
CA THR A 613 -1.92 19.54 -19.06
C THR A 613 -0.73 18.98 -18.30
N ASN A 614 -0.97 18.30 -17.17
CA ASN A 614 0.05 17.74 -16.31
C ASN A 614 1.10 18.80 -15.95
N GLY A 615 0.70 19.99 -15.50
CA GLY A 615 1.62 21.02 -14.97
C GLY A 615 2.74 21.50 -15.90
N ALA A 616 3.78 22.08 -15.30
CA ALA A 616 4.91 22.67 -16.01
C ALA A 616 5.95 21.62 -16.43
N LYS A 617 6.63 21.84 -17.56
CA LYS A 617 7.68 20.93 -18.06
C LYS A 617 8.98 21.09 -17.26
N SER A 618 9.62 19.97 -16.97
CA SER A 618 10.92 19.89 -16.29
C SER A 618 12.03 19.46 -17.26
N TYR A 619 13.26 19.89 -16.98
CA TYR A 619 14.44 19.59 -17.78
C TYR A 619 15.59 19.14 -16.89
N ALA A 620 16.39 18.19 -17.37
CA ALA A 620 17.61 17.72 -16.70
C ALA A 620 18.74 17.47 -17.71
N GLN A 621 19.97 17.60 -17.21
CA GLN A 621 21.20 17.20 -17.90
C GLN A 621 21.69 15.87 -17.29
N ILE A 622 22.36 15.03 -18.08
CA ILE A 622 22.82 13.71 -17.67
C ILE A 622 24.30 13.51 -17.98
N VAL A 623 25.01 12.96 -17.00
CA VAL A 623 26.39 12.47 -17.14
C VAL A 623 26.41 11.02 -16.67
N VAL A 624 26.46 10.07 -17.60
CA VAL A 624 26.55 8.64 -17.27
C VAL A 624 27.98 8.32 -16.85
N SER A 625 28.18 8.14 -15.56
CA SER A 625 29.46 7.79 -14.95
C SER A 625 29.87 6.34 -15.24
N SER A 626 31.13 6.11 -15.60
CA SER A 626 31.68 4.76 -15.78
C SER A 626 32.17 4.20 -14.45
N PRO A 627 31.67 3.03 -13.99
CA PRO A 627 32.19 2.41 -12.78
C PRO A 627 33.61 1.89 -13.02
N LEU A 628 34.42 1.89 -11.96
CA LEU A 628 35.75 1.27 -11.99
C LEU A 628 35.62 -0.22 -11.75
N ARG A 629 36.20 -1.04 -12.64
CA ARG A 629 36.18 -2.50 -12.51
C ARG A 629 36.94 -3.00 -11.27
N SER A 630 37.96 -2.27 -10.83
CA SER A 630 38.66 -2.52 -9.57
C SER A 630 37.74 -2.50 -8.35
N ASN A 631 36.64 -1.73 -8.44
CA ASN A 631 35.66 -1.55 -7.36
C ASN A 631 34.48 -2.51 -7.51
N LYS A 632 34.53 -3.44 -8.47
CA LYS A 632 33.52 -4.49 -8.59
C LYS A 632 33.47 -5.27 -7.27
N PRO A 633 32.27 -5.54 -6.72
CA PRO A 633 32.16 -6.34 -5.50
C PRO A 633 32.84 -7.68 -5.76
N GLN A 634 33.88 -7.97 -4.99
CA GLN A 634 34.58 -9.25 -5.13
C GLN A 634 33.70 -10.32 -4.48
N SER A 635 33.24 -11.30 -5.25
CA SER A 635 32.56 -12.50 -4.75
C SER A 635 33.50 -13.46 -4.01
N ILE A 636 34.69 -13.00 -3.63
CA ILE A 636 35.80 -13.87 -3.22
C ILE A 636 35.93 -13.77 -1.71
N LEU A 637 35.52 -14.85 -1.07
CA LEU A 637 36.05 -15.27 0.21
C LEU A 637 37.58 -15.16 0.10
N THR A 638 38.19 -14.21 0.81
CA THR A 638 39.63 -13.91 0.75
C THR A 638 40.51 -15.06 1.28
N THR A 639 39.87 -16.16 1.67
CA THR A 639 40.50 -17.36 2.20
C THR A 639 40.64 -18.42 1.12
N THR A 640 41.83 -19.02 1.05
CA THR A 640 42.08 -20.24 0.28
C THR A 640 41.63 -21.50 1.04
N ASP A 641 41.26 -21.37 2.32
CA ASP A 641 40.72 -22.46 3.12
C ASP A 641 39.21 -22.63 2.86
N PHE A 642 38.86 -23.77 2.27
CA PHE A 642 37.48 -24.10 1.92
C PHE A 642 36.54 -24.10 3.12
N ILE A 643 36.96 -24.60 4.29
CA ILE A 643 36.08 -24.71 5.46
C ILE A 643 35.73 -23.33 5.99
N THR A 644 36.72 -22.44 6.11
CA THR A 644 36.50 -21.05 6.52
C THR A 644 35.64 -20.31 5.51
N GLY A 645 35.91 -20.50 4.21
CA GLY A 645 35.13 -19.89 3.15
C GLY A 645 33.67 -20.34 3.15
N TYR A 646 33.44 -21.65 3.29
CA TYR A 646 32.11 -22.23 3.39
C TYR A 646 31.34 -21.71 4.61
N ARG A 647 31.99 -21.60 5.77
CA ARG A 647 31.39 -21.00 6.98
C ARG A 647 30.97 -19.55 6.75
N GLN A 648 31.87 -18.72 6.22
CA GLN A 648 31.56 -17.33 5.88
C GLN A 648 30.40 -17.21 4.89
N LEU A 649 30.29 -18.13 3.92
CA LEU A 649 29.17 -18.17 2.99
C LEU A 649 27.86 -18.48 3.70
N VAL A 650 27.80 -19.52 4.54
CA VAL A 650 26.55 -19.88 5.24
C VAL A 650 26.16 -18.89 6.34
N ASP A 651 27.14 -18.17 6.91
CA ASP A 651 26.92 -17.11 7.90
C ASP A 651 26.43 -15.79 7.26
N ASN A 652 26.59 -15.63 5.93
CA ASN A 652 26.10 -14.44 5.22
C ASN A 652 24.56 -14.40 5.24
N LEU A 653 23.98 -13.27 5.66
CA LEU A 653 22.54 -13.07 5.76
C LEU A 653 21.77 -13.29 4.44
N ASN A 654 22.41 -13.04 3.30
CA ASN A 654 21.82 -13.30 1.98
C ASN A 654 21.87 -14.78 1.58
N CYS A 655 22.66 -15.60 2.26
CA CYS A 655 22.85 -17.02 1.96
C CYS A 655 22.25 -17.94 3.02
N CYS A 656 22.12 -17.47 4.26
CA CYS A 656 21.54 -18.25 5.35
C CYS A 656 20.05 -18.55 5.11
N SER A 657 19.52 -19.53 5.85
CA SER A 657 18.10 -19.89 5.73
C SER A 657 17.20 -18.75 6.21
N GLN A 658 16.25 -18.36 5.37
CA GLN A 658 15.19 -17.40 5.71
C GLN A 658 13.86 -18.11 6.05
N GLN A 659 13.91 -19.40 6.41
CA GLN A 659 12.70 -20.19 6.69
C GLN A 659 11.81 -19.55 7.76
N GLY A 660 12.38 -19.07 8.87
CA GLY A 660 11.60 -18.40 9.92
C GLY A 660 10.88 -17.12 9.47
N LEU A 661 11.34 -16.48 8.38
CA LEU A 661 10.62 -15.38 7.73
C LEU A 661 9.49 -15.91 6.85
N ILE A 662 9.79 -16.91 6.02
CA ILE A 662 8.86 -17.50 5.04
C ILE A 662 7.67 -18.20 5.72
N ASP A 663 7.88 -18.87 6.85
CA ASP A 663 6.84 -19.63 7.56
C ASP A 663 5.73 -18.75 8.17
N ASN A 664 5.88 -17.41 8.16
CA ASN A 664 4.80 -16.50 8.55
C ASN A 664 3.70 -16.40 7.48
N PHE A 665 3.96 -16.84 6.26
CA PHE A 665 3.10 -16.63 5.09
C PHE A 665 2.35 -17.91 4.70
N ASP A 666 1.05 -17.81 4.47
CA ASP A 666 0.26 -18.94 3.96
C ASP A 666 0.63 -19.22 2.50
N ALA A 667 1.00 -20.46 2.24
CA ALA A 667 1.40 -20.96 0.93
C ALA A 667 0.43 -22.02 0.36
N THR A 668 -0.74 -22.23 0.98
CA THR A 668 -1.64 -23.36 0.71
C THR A 668 -3.05 -22.95 0.30
N ILE A 669 -3.48 -21.75 0.69
CA ILE A 669 -4.82 -21.25 0.42
C ILE A 669 -5.13 -21.19 -1.08
N GLY A 670 -6.38 -21.49 -1.45
CA GLY A 670 -6.81 -21.57 -2.86
C GLY A 670 -6.54 -22.90 -3.54
N THR A 671 -5.82 -23.84 -2.92
CA THR A 671 -5.50 -25.18 -3.47
C THR A 671 -4.82 -25.14 -4.84
N SER A 672 -4.15 -24.03 -5.15
CA SER A 672 -3.51 -23.78 -6.44
C SER A 672 -1.99 -23.95 -6.42
N THR A 673 -1.37 -24.06 -5.24
CA THR A 673 0.09 -24.09 -5.10
C THR A 673 0.70 -25.34 -5.72
N LEU A 674 1.53 -25.15 -6.76
CA LEU A 674 2.27 -26.23 -7.40
C LEU A 674 3.62 -26.49 -6.73
N LEU A 675 4.30 -25.42 -6.32
CA LEU A 675 5.58 -25.48 -5.64
C LEU A 675 5.46 -24.83 -4.26
N MET A 676 5.52 -25.65 -3.21
CA MET A 676 5.60 -25.14 -1.82
C MET A 676 6.92 -24.38 -1.62
N PRO A 677 6.98 -23.36 -0.74
CA PRO A 677 8.18 -22.54 -0.54
C PRO A 677 9.45 -23.35 -0.27
N PHE A 678 9.30 -24.51 0.39
CA PHE A 678 10.35 -25.50 0.58
C PHE A 678 9.92 -26.88 0.08
N GLY A 679 10.76 -27.48 -0.76
CA GLY A 679 10.57 -28.80 -1.33
C GLY A 679 11.62 -29.82 -0.88
N GLY A 680 11.67 -30.94 -1.63
CA GLY A 680 12.56 -32.06 -1.36
C GLY A 680 12.06 -32.97 -0.23
N LYS A 681 12.77 -34.10 -0.01
CA LYS A 681 12.38 -35.14 0.97
C LYS A 681 12.15 -34.60 2.38
N TYR A 682 12.87 -33.56 2.77
CA TYR A 682 12.85 -32.97 4.12
C TYR A 682 12.13 -31.62 4.18
N GLN A 683 11.58 -31.12 3.07
CA GLN A 683 10.96 -29.79 3.01
C GLN A 683 11.90 -28.66 3.47
N LEU A 684 13.16 -28.70 3.00
CA LEU A 684 14.19 -27.71 3.36
C LEU A 684 14.82 -27.03 2.13
N THR A 685 14.50 -27.47 0.91
CA THR A 685 15.08 -26.90 -0.30
C THR A 685 14.22 -25.74 -0.79
N PRO A 686 14.70 -24.49 -0.74
CA PRO A 686 13.91 -23.34 -1.19
C PRO A 686 13.65 -23.41 -2.69
N VAL A 687 12.42 -23.07 -3.10
CA VAL A 687 12.07 -22.93 -4.52
C VAL A 687 12.64 -21.65 -5.11
N GLN A 688 12.71 -21.57 -6.45
CA GLN A 688 13.28 -20.42 -7.17
C GLN A 688 12.22 -19.49 -7.76
N VAL A 689 10.96 -19.94 -7.82
CA VAL A 689 9.83 -19.23 -8.38
C VAL A 689 8.58 -19.47 -7.53
N SER A 690 7.63 -18.55 -7.60
CA SER A 690 6.25 -18.80 -7.21
C SER A 690 5.53 -19.48 -8.36
N ALA A 691 4.85 -20.60 -8.10
CA ALA A 691 4.13 -21.38 -9.12
C ALA A 691 2.72 -21.77 -8.63
N GLN A 692 1.71 -21.35 -9.38
CA GLN A 692 0.30 -21.47 -9.00
C GLN A 692 -0.57 -21.87 -10.20
N LEU A 693 -1.49 -22.82 -10.02
CA LEU A 693 -2.57 -23.09 -10.98
C LEU A 693 -3.51 -21.89 -11.08
N LEU A 694 -4.11 -21.68 -12.25
CA LEU A 694 -5.12 -20.63 -12.39
C LEU A 694 -6.36 -20.94 -11.53
N PRO A 695 -6.99 -19.91 -10.94
CA PRO A 695 -8.13 -20.09 -10.06
C PRO A 695 -9.38 -20.31 -10.92
N VAL A 696 -9.64 -21.54 -11.38
CA VAL A 696 -10.79 -21.89 -12.22
C VAL A 696 -11.90 -22.57 -11.39
N GLU A 697 -13.14 -22.51 -11.86
CA GLU A 697 -14.22 -23.36 -11.36
C GLU A 697 -14.17 -24.70 -12.11
N GLY A 698 -13.40 -25.67 -11.59
CA GLY A 698 -13.14 -26.96 -12.23
C GLY A 698 -11.66 -27.33 -12.16
N LEU A 699 -11.18 -28.12 -13.13
CA LEU A 699 -9.78 -28.50 -13.24
C LEU A 699 -9.10 -27.80 -14.42
N THR A 700 -7.88 -27.34 -14.21
CA THR A 700 -7.00 -26.81 -15.24
C THR A 700 -5.59 -27.35 -15.05
N ASP A 701 -4.85 -27.47 -16.15
CA ASP A 701 -3.42 -27.74 -16.19
C ASP A 701 -2.59 -26.45 -16.41
N SER A 702 -3.27 -25.31 -16.55
CA SER A 702 -2.64 -24.01 -16.80
C SER A 702 -2.16 -23.38 -15.49
N CYS A 703 -0.92 -22.87 -15.50
CA CYS A 703 -0.28 -22.26 -14.34
C CYS A 703 0.43 -20.96 -14.68
N SER A 704 0.64 -20.14 -13.66
CA SER A 704 1.49 -18.94 -13.70
C SER A 704 2.78 -19.17 -12.92
N LEU A 705 3.88 -18.68 -13.48
CA LEU A 705 5.20 -18.64 -12.85
C LEU A 705 5.61 -17.18 -12.64
N ALA A 706 6.07 -16.85 -11.44
CA ALA A 706 6.59 -15.53 -11.12
C ALA A 706 7.94 -15.65 -10.40
N SER A 707 8.90 -14.82 -10.81
CA SER A 707 10.26 -14.77 -10.27
C SER A 707 10.71 -13.31 -10.12
N TYR A 708 11.85 -13.13 -9.47
CA TYR A 708 12.52 -11.83 -9.40
C TYR A 708 14.02 -12.03 -9.64
N GLY A 709 14.69 -10.97 -10.11
CA GLY A 709 16.14 -10.91 -10.21
C GLY A 709 16.62 -9.55 -9.72
N TYR A 710 17.55 -9.54 -8.78
CA TYR A 710 18.18 -8.33 -8.26
C TYR A 710 19.36 -8.72 -7.36
N ASP A 711 20.49 -8.03 -7.51
CA ASP A 711 21.67 -8.16 -6.66
C ASP A 711 22.10 -6.76 -6.21
N ALA A 712 22.01 -6.51 -4.90
CA ALA A 712 22.22 -5.19 -4.33
C ALA A 712 23.67 -4.71 -4.43
N ASP A 713 24.64 -5.62 -4.29
CA ASP A 713 26.06 -5.29 -4.37
C ASP A 713 26.43 -4.93 -5.82
N LEU A 714 25.96 -5.72 -6.78
CA LEU A 714 26.19 -5.50 -8.20
C LEU A 714 25.52 -4.21 -8.69
N ALA A 715 24.27 -3.96 -8.27
CA ALA A 715 23.55 -2.75 -8.61
C ALA A 715 24.20 -1.49 -7.99
N SER A 716 24.73 -1.60 -6.77
CA SER A 716 25.44 -0.50 -6.10
C SER A 716 26.78 -0.17 -6.78
N TRP A 717 27.46 -1.18 -7.34
CA TRP A 717 28.68 -0.95 -8.13
C TRP A 717 28.39 -0.40 -9.52
N SER A 718 27.41 -0.97 -10.22
CA SER A 718 27.04 -0.54 -11.56
C SER A 718 25.56 -0.80 -11.79
N PRO A 719 24.72 0.25 -11.77
CA PRO A 719 23.29 0.14 -12.07
C PRO A 719 23.02 -0.52 -13.43
N PHE A 720 23.85 -0.21 -14.43
CA PHE A 720 23.78 -0.84 -15.76
C PHE A 720 23.95 -2.36 -15.71
N HIS A 721 25.00 -2.85 -15.06
CA HIS A 721 25.22 -4.29 -14.95
C HIS A 721 24.20 -4.95 -14.01
N GLY A 722 23.86 -4.30 -12.89
CA GLY A 722 22.81 -4.75 -11.98
C GLY A 722 21.49 -5.00 -12.70
N ALA A 723 21.04 -4.06 -13.53
CA ALA A 723 19.83 -4.20 -14.34
C ALA A 723 19.95 -5.33 -15.37
N TYR A 724 21.08 -5.43 -16.07
CA TYR A 724 21.31 -6.50 -17.05
C TYR A 724 21.23 -7.90 -16.42
N TYR A 725 21.92 -8.10 -15.29
CA TYR A 725 21.91 -9.39 -14.60
C TYR A 725 20.57 -9.68 -13.90
N ALA A 726 19.84 -8.67 -13.44
CA ALA A 726 18.48 -8.84 -12.92
C ALA A 726 17.53 -9.47 -13.96
N VAL A 727 17.62 -9.05 -15.23
CA VAL A 727 16.85 -9.66 -16.33
C VAL A 727 17.27 -11.11 -16.54
N ILE A 728 18.58 -11.39 -16.60
CA ILE A 728 19.07 -12.76 -16.83
C ILE A 728 18.66 -13.70 -15.69
N ASP A 729 18.84 -13.28 -14.44
CA ASP A 729 18.55 -14.08 -13.25
C ASP A 729 17.05 -14.42 -13.15
N SER A 730 16.17 -13.42 -13.36
CA SER A 730 14.72 -13.64 -13.36
C SER A 730 14.26 -14.62 -14.45
N ILE A 731 14.79 -14.50 -15.67
CA ILE A 731 14.51 -15.44 -16.77
C ILE A 731 15.02 -16.84 -16.43
N ALA A 732 16.27 -16.95 -15.99
CA ALA A 732 16.91 -18.23 -15.71
C ALA A 732 16.13 -19.04 -14.69
N LYS A 733 15.62 -18.39 -13.63
CA LYS A 733 14.75 -19.02 -12.62
C LYS A 733 13.46 -19.58 -13.22
N ILE A 734 12.77 -18.82 -14.09
CA ILE A 734 11.53 -19.27 -14.74
C ILE A 734 11.81 -20.46 -15.68
N VAL A 735 12.85 -20.36 -16.51
CA VAL A 735 13.22 -21.41 -17.46
C VAL A 735 13.65 -22.70 -16.74
N ALA A 736 14.42 -22.58 -15.67
CA ALA A 736 14.83 -23.73 -14.84
C ALA A 736 13.63 -24.46 -14.21
N CYS A 737 12.50 -23.78 -14.03
CA CYS A 737 11.25 -24.35 -13.55
C CYS A 737 10.29 -24.80 -14.67
N GLY A 738 10.73 -24.77 -15.94
CA GLY A 738 9.97 -25.26 -17.09
C GLY A 738 9.18 -24.20 -17.86
N GLY A 739 9.32 -22.91 -17.52
CA GLY A 739 8.67 -21.81 -18.26
C GLY A 739 9.34 -21.51 -19.61
N ASP A 740 8.55 -21.04 -20.58
CA ASP A 740 9.04 -20.60 -21.88
C ASP A 740 9.50 -19.14 -21.83
N TYR A 741 10.79 -18.88 -22.11
CA TYR A 741 11.36 -17.54 -22.08
C TYR A 741 10.71 -16.55 -23.07
N ARG A 742 10.02 -17.05 -24.11
CA ARG A 742 9.32 -16.23 -25.12
C ARG A 742 8.00 -15.67 -24.60
N GLU A 743 7.41 -16.34 -23.61
CA GLU A 743 6.14 -15.96 -22.99
C GLU A 743 6.33 -15.10 -21.74
N ILE A 744 7.57 -14.91 -21.27
CA ILE A 744 7.87 -14.07 -20.11
C ILE A 744 7.49 -12.61 -20.41
N ARG A 745 6.91 -11.95 -19.40
CA ARG A 745 6.64 -10.52 -19.37
C ARG A 745 7.29 -9.94 -18.12
N PHE A 746 7.81 -8.72 -18.23
CA PHE A 746 8.54 -8.07 -17.15
C PHE A 746 7.73 -6.92 -16.56
N SER A 747 7.86 -6.74 -15.25
CA SER A 747 7.67 -5.46 -14.60
C SER A 747 9.04 -5.01 -14.09
N PHE A 748 9.42 -3.77 -14.40
CA PHE A 748 10.64 -3.15 -13.89
C PHE A 748 10.24 -2.18 -12.79
N GLN A 749 10.91 -2.26 -11.64
CA GLN A 749 10.76 -1.32 -10.54
C GLN A 749 12.09 -0.64 -10.32
N GLU A 750 12.15 0.65 -10.60
CA GLU A 750 13.34 1.46 -10.49
C GLU A 750 13.43 2.13 -9.12
N TYR A 751 14.57 1.95 -8.44
CA TYR A 751 14.87 2.60 -7.18
C TYR A 751 16.10 3.48 -7.36
N PHE A 752 15.96 4.76 -7.09
CA PHE A 752 17.05 5.72 -7.15
C PHE A 752 17.02 6.64 -5.94
N GLU A 753 18.19 7.18 -5.60
CA GLU A 753 18.26 8.29 -4.66
C GLU A 753 17.64 9.56 -5.26
N ARG A 754 17.41 10.58 -4.44
CA ARG A 754 16.88 11.85 -4.94
C ARG A 754 17.86 12.46 -5.96
N LEU A 755 17.38 12.65 -7.19
CA LEU A 755 18.18 13.11 -8.33
C LEU A 755 18.56 14.59 -8.22
N GLY A 756 17.59 15.43 -7.88
CA GLY A 756 17.78 16.89 -7.79
C GLY A 756 18.26 17.48 -9.13
N GLN A 757 19.25 18.36 -9.06
CA GLN A 757 19.88 18.98 -10.25
C GLN A 757 21.27 18.39 -10.54
N ASN A 758 21.63 17.25 -9.94
CA ASN A 758 22.94 16.63 -10.13
C ASN A 758 22.92 15.77 -11.42
N PRO A 759 23.69 16.12 -12.47
CA PRO A 759 23.68 15.38 -13.72
C PRO A 759 24.16 13.92 -13.62
N GLU A 760 25.00 13.58 -12.64
CA GLU A 760 25.52 12.21 -12.49
C GLU A 760 24.51 11.25 -11.83
N LYS A 761 23.51 11.80 -11.12
CA LYS A 761 22.48 10.98 -10.45
C LYS A 761 21.37 10.57 -11.41
N TRP A 762 21.02 11.47 -12.34
CA TRP A 762 20.06 11.22 -13.43
C TRP A 762 20.64 10.20 -14.42
#